data_AF-F4Q607-F1
#
_entry.id   AF-F4Q607-F1
#
_cell.length_a   1.000
_cell.length_b   1.000
_cell.length_c   1.000
_cell.angle_alpha   90.00
_cell.angle_beta   90.00
_cell.angle_gamma   90.00
#
_symmetry.space_group_name_H-M   'P 1'
#
loop_
_entity.id
_entity.type
_entity.pdbx_description
1 polymer ?
#
loop_
_entity_poly.entity_id
_entity_poly.type
_entity_poly.pdbx_seq_one_letter_code
_entity_poly.pdbx_strand_id
1 'polypeptide(L)'
;MTSHLLQLSNLLLLYILSESDSNADIICLLLTCKKLYHNSSLKRSIQFKGIEAFTDKGKISRQFKATATLFNITSFKDILQNSISDSQVILSRGNFQNYPEWIQQRISADNRVDNNNKSSITTALVNDYYQPPLETLYSVPSIEAIFIHQYRDDRLDLNHISRLPNLQRLSVSTNKSISIGKHTTLKSLTLDAQGSYTLSVADLGLTKLESLTELHLSRECVFTIGPGVFPSSLTSLTLSPIEIPPRDTFISLRSLVYLKVFLHQPTTKKESSKDNNNNSNKKKVVVVMEQLFIDLDTLVNLKTLDIGGSVSDKKYNITTSVPPSIRILTLFTDGLQIPTRCTMPLLEKLNVQSSILIGGRISLLSSPLIKKLCMTYCNKVIPSNIIPSTLEKLTIYKYGSKPVLHQVVFPPSLLHLTINGDYEPVKLPDSLVKLKQLVNIPPASLPQQLKTLTYSMDFSTELTHFVFPSPYPPHLETLNFDLEIDGEFTIDIPPITKYLSITLESDPLRRPNKYFSISSRLSKSIITQQQQWLPSNTTHLTCKTAIYISTNGSFRLDEIINHTNVRYLSLYVSDNTSYESDTLFQFSIQRLDSENNNVLVLETQSLQGGIITQRKKINNTQQQQRHPYQQYEPIYLRFDFGSSNPFGLNWRFANAEDDVKEDGDEGDDSDSDDSDYDMNDDDENDDDESNDNDNDDDDSDDNDDEGDDTDINSNGDIVCLLLTCKKLYSNSSNIGGLKRLIRFKGIEVIDNYGRITQEFKSATTQFKLNSFKDILVNKETLYSVPSIETLFIIYPSQLDNTSKMDLRSISRLPILQRLEIRTGQSFPGPHPTLKSLTLGLSTSYPVIDLQLTKFVSLTKLTFESAYAKDIGPGLFPSSLTSLTLRLEEIPPRDTFLSLTLLETLKIDLQTISTDMIGKPFIDLDSLVNLKTLIISSDGSVKNSSISISIPPSIKILDLKFILVQIPPDCTMSQLERLDVKQSVLNGGNINLLSQCPSLKKLVIYDCKESIPSNIIPSTLEKLTIYKSTISGEDILGQVVFPPSLTSLTINGDDQEVPQLPDTIVSLKHWVLDAPLSLPQDLKNLTYIMDWRTSMEHFEFPTPYPPHLESLNLDLQDIHYFTVQVPPTIKYLSITLESGSRKRPNRLLDKDNLNVLVLETNTLQGGIITQQQQSHEQYVPIYLHLNTNSSNPFEIKWSFEQDCDYNEDSDNEDSEDYDNQDSDIDDGSVDFDDESFFAILAGGRD
;
A
#
# COMPACT_ATOMS: atom_id res chain seq x y z
N MET A 1 24.97 -42.37 -27.19
CA MET A 1 25.25 -41.07 -26.51
C MET A 1 26.16 -41.22 -25.29
N THR A 2 25.77 -42.01 -24.28
CA THR A 2 26.49 -42.16 -22.99
C THR A 2 28.00 -42.44 -23.11
N SER A 3 28.44 -43.19 -24.12
CA SER A 3 29.86 -43.45 -24.40
C SER A 3 30.69 -42.17 -24.65
N HIS A 4 30.15 -41.18 -25.36
CA HIS A 4 30.85 -39.93 -25.68
C HIS A 4 30.77 -38.91 -24.53
N LEU A 5 29.68 -38.91 -23.75
CA LEU A 5 29.60 -38.14 -22.50
C LEU A 5 30.70 -38.53 -21.50
N LEU A 6 31.12 -39.80 -21.51
CA LEU A 6 32.25 -40.31 -20.72
C LEU A 6 33.64 -39.98 -21.30
N GLN A 7 33.71 -39.34 -22.48
CA GLN A 7 34.94 -38.82 -23.08
C GLN A 7 35.13 -37.31 -22.87
N LEU A 8 34.12 -36.60 -22.37
CA LEU A 8 34.24 -35.18 -22.02
C LEU A 8 35.20 -35.00 -20.84
N SER A 9 36.03 -33.96 -20.88
CA SER A 9 36.94 -33.67 -19.79
C SER A 9 36.19 -33.18 -18.55
N ASN A 10 36.74 -33.41 -17.36
CA ASN A 10 36.18 -32.91 -16.10
C ASN A 10 35.99 -31.39 -16.12
N LEU A 11 36.87 -30.65 -16.81
CA LEU A 11 36.78 -29.20 -16.96
C LEU A 11 35.62 -28.79 -17.87
N LEU A 12 35.35 -29.53 -18.95
CA LEU A 12 34.19 -29.29 -19.81
C LEU A 12 32.87 -29.68 -19.11
N LEU A 13 32.87 -30.73 -18.28
CA LEU A 13 31.72 -31.09 -17.45
C LEU A 13 31.45 -30.06 -16.35
N LEU A 14 32.49 -29.49 -15.73
CA LEU A 14 32.35 -28.36 -14.81
C LEU A 14 31.84 -27.10 -15.54
N TYR A 15 32.30 -26.84 -16.76
CA TYR A 15 31.79 -25.72 -17.56
C TYR A 15 30.30 -25.90 -17.89
N ILE A 16 29.88 -27.09 -18.35
CA ILE A 16 28.47 -27.39 -18.58
C ILE A 16 27.63 -27.22 -17.29
N LEU A 17 28.17 -27.57 -16.12
CA LEU A 17 27.51 -27.34 -14.83
C LEU A 17 27.52 -25.85 -14.39
N SER A 18 28.55 -25.08 -14.70
CA SER A 18 28.62 -23.65 -14.35
C SER A 18 27.68 -22.81 -15.21
N GLU A 19 27.55 -23.13 -16.50
CA GLU A 19 26.64 -22.48 -17.44
C GLU A 19 25.18 -23.02 -17.35
N SER A 20 24.92 -24.05 -16.53
CA SER A 20 23.57 -24.61 -16.37
C SER A 20 22.78 -23.85 -15.30
N ASP A 21 21.92 -22.93 -15.72
CA ASP A 21 21.00 -22.20 -14.83
C ASP A 21 19.91 -23.10 -14.20
N SER A 22 19.63 -24.26 -14.81
CA SER A 22 18.57 -25.18 -14.40
C SER A 22 19.05 -26.22 -13.39
N ASN A 23 18.50 -26.15 -12.16
CA ASN A 23 18.74 -27.13 -11.10
C ASN A 23 18.24 -28.55 -11.48
N ALA A 24 17.18 -28.65 -12.28
CA ALA A 24 16.68 -29.93 -12.77
C ALA A 24 17.67 -30.58 -13.76
N ASP A 25 18.27 -29.78 -14.64
CA ASP A 25 19.25 -30.28 -15.62
C ASP A 25 20.59 -30.63 -14.96
N ILE A 26 20.99 -29.92 -13.89
CA ILE A 26 22.08 -30.33 -12.99
C ILE A 26 21.81 -31.71 -12.39
N ILE A 27 20.61 -31.95 -11.84
CA ILE A 27 20.22 -33.26 -11.27
C ILE A 27 20.20 -34.35 -12.37
N CYS A 28 19.58 -34.09 -13.52
CA CYS A 28 19.56 -35.02 -14.66
C CYS A 28 20.97 -35.39 -15.14
N LEU A 29 21.88 -34.40 -15.24
CA LEU A 29 23.26 -34.63 -15.63
C LEU A 29 24.01 -35.49 -14.61
N LEU A 30 23.79 -35.28 -13.31
CA LEU A 30 24.40 -36.07 -12.24
C LEU A 30 23.88 -37.51 -12.16
N LEU A 31 22.57 -37.71 -12.32
CA LEU A 31 21.94 -39.03 -12.38
C LEU A 31 22.44 -39.84 -13.59
N THR A 32 22.63 -39.17 -14.73
CA THR A 32 23.16 -39.75 -15.97
C THR A 32 24.66 -40.04 -15.87
N CYS A 33 25.44 -39.05 -15.46
CA CYS A 33 26.90 -39.12 -15.37
C CYS A 33 27.35 -39.57 -13.97
N LYS A 34 26.94 -40.76 -13.51
CA LYS A 34 27.26 -41.28 -12.17
C LYS A 34 28.74 -41.19 -11.77
N LYS A 35 29.68 -41.31 -12.73
CA LYS A 35 31.14 -41.11 -12.48
C LYS A 35 31.50 -39.67 -12.06
N LEU A 36 30.81 -38.66 -12.57
CA LEU A 36 30.96 -37.24 -12.19
C LEU A 36 30.48 -37.04 -10.75
N TYR A 37 29.28 -37.56 -10.44
CA TYR A 37 28.70 -37.53 -9.09
C TYR A 37 29.57 -38.25 -8.03
N HIS A 38 30.20 -39.38 -8.38
CA HIS A 38 31.13 -40.07 -7.48
C HIS A 38 32.54 -39.44 -7.39
N ASN A 39 32.87 -38.43 -8.20
CA ASN A 39 34.16 -37.75 -8.12
C ASN A 39 34.13 -36.65 -7.05
N SER A 40 34.64 -36.98 -5.86
CA SER A 40 34.55 -36.14 -4.65
C SER A 40 35.23 -34.78 -4.75
N SER A 41 36.20 -34.58 -5.66
CA SER A 41 36.78 -33.25 -5.90
C SER A 41 35.85 -32.36 -6.72
N LEU A 42 35.27 -32.90 -7.79
CA LEU A 42 34.32 -32.18 -8.65
C LEU A 42 33.01 -31.91 -7.90
N LYS A 43 32.50 -32.88 -7.13
CA LYS A 43 31.23 -32.78 -6.40
C LYS A 43 31.16 -31.57 -5.48
N ARG A 44 32.30 -31.17 -4.87
CA ARG A 44 32.44 -29.98 -4.01
C ARG A 44 32.35 -28.66 -4.78
N SER A 45 32.60 -28.67 -6.08
CA SER A 45 32.46 -27.51 -6.98
C SER A 45 31.07 -27.43 -7.63
N ILE A 46 30.16 -28.35 -7.31
CA ILE A 46 28.78 -28.34 -7.82
C ILE A 46 27.89 -27.68 -6.78
N GLN A 47 27.11 -26.71 -7.25
CA GLN A 47 26.14 -25.94 -6.49
C GLN A 47 24.86 -25.83 -7.31
N PHE A 48 23.72 -25.91 -6.63
CA PHE A 48 22.43 -25.50 -7.15
C PHE A 48 22.36 -23.97 -7.20
N LYS A 49 21.68 -23.46 -8.22
CA LYS A 49 21.50 -22.04 -8.50
C LYS A 49 20.35 -21.46 -7.67
N GLY A 50 20.48 -20.21 -7.25
CA GLY A 50 19.40 -19.44 -6.61
C GLY A 50 19.10 -19.78 -5.14
N ILE A 51 19.89 -20.63 -4.48
CA ILE A 51 19.68 -20.99 -3.05
C ILE A 51 20.43 -20.02 -2.14
N GLU A 52 19.94 -18.79 -2.06
CA GLU A 52 20.46 -17.76 -1.14
C GLU A 52 19.69 -17.80 0.18
N ALA A 53 20.38 -17.78 1.32
CA ALA A 53 19.78 -17.91 2.65
C ALA A 53 18.83 -16.76 3.00
N PHE A 54 19.12 -15.58 2.47
CA PHE A 54 18.30 -14.37 2.56
C PHE A 54 18.47 -13.54 1.29
N THR A 55 17.46 -12.74 0.97
CA THR A 55 17.35 -12.00 -0.30
C THR A 55 18.21 -10.73 -0.33
N ASP A 56 18.25 -10.08 -1.49
CA ASP A 56 18.73 -8.71 -1.73
C ASP A 56 18.13 -7.64 -0.79
N LYS A 57 16.94 -7.91 -0.22
CA LYS A 57 16.25 -7.08 0.78
C LYS A 57 16.51 -7.54 2.22
N GLY A 58 17.42 -8.49 2.42
CA GLY A 58 17.76 -9.05 3.72
C GLY A 58 16.66 -9.86 4.39
N LYS A 59 15.55 -10.19 3.72
CA LYS A 59 14.53 -11.08 4.32
C LYS A 59 15.00 -12.52 4.15
N ILE A 60 14.85 -13.37 5.18
CA ILE A 60 15.14 -14.81 5.05
C ILE A 60 14.36 -15.35 3.85
N SER A 61 15.08 -15.97 2.92
CA SER A 61 14.51 -16.36 1.64
C SER A 61 13.47 -17.45 1.88
N ARG A 62 12.20 -17.21 1.49
CA ARG A 62 11.13 -18.20 1.66
C ARG A 62 11.47 -19.50 0.91
N GLN A 63 12.08 -19.37 -0.26
CA GLN A 63 12.65 -20.45 -1.06
C GLN A 63 13.72 -21.24 -0.27
N PHE A 64 14.72 -20.57 0.32
CA PHE A 64 15.72 -21.25 1.15
C PHE A 64 15.09 -21.91 2.38
N LYS A 65 14.16 -21.26 3.08
CA LYS A 65 13.42 -21.87 4.20
C LYS A 65 12.78 -23.18 3.75
N ALA A 66 12.09 -23.14 2.61
CA ALA A 66 11.40 -24.28 2.01
C ALA A 66 12.35 -25.41 1.57
N THR A 67 13.51 -25.10 0.99
CA THR A 67 14.54 -26.11 0.71
C THR A 67 15.11 -26.69 1.99
N ALA A 68 15.51 -25.83 2.93
CA ALA A 68 16.22 -26.21 4.14
C ALA A 68 15.41 -27.16 5.03
N THR A 69 14.08 -27.03 5.05
CA THR A 69 13.21 -27.89 5.87
C THR A 69 12.58 -29.05 5.11
N LEU A 70 12.39 -28.98 3.78
CA LEU A 70 11.64 -29.99 3.00
C LEU A 70 12.45 -30.68 1.88
N PHE A 71 13.78 -30.52 1.81
CA PHE A 71 14.61 -31.18 0.79
C PHE A 71 14.78 -32.69 1.02
N ASN A 72 13.91 -33.47 0.39
CA ASN A 72 13.87 -34.93 0.51
C ASN A 72 14.89 -35.69 -0.36
N ILE A 73 15.59 -35.04 -1.30
CA ILE A 73 16.51 -35.71 -2.25
C ILE A 73 17.90 -35.92 -1.61
N THR A 74 17.94 -36.64 -0.49
CA THR A 74 19.07 -36.79 0.44
C THR A 74 20.41 -37.19 -0.20
N SER A 75 20.40 -37.86 -1.36
CA SER A 75 21.62 -38.15 -2.14
C SER A 75 22.41 -36.88 -2.51
N PHE A 76 21.73 -35.78 -2.83
CA PHE A 76 22.35 -34.51 -3.19
C PHE A 76 22.51 -33.55 -2.00
N LYS A 77 22.38 -34.04 -0.75
CA LYS A 77 22.50 -33.23 0.48
C LYS A 77 23.81 -32.43 0.53
N ASP A 78 24.92 -33.01 0.10
CA ASP A 78 26.21 -32.33 0.09
C ASP A 78 26.35 -31.31 -1.05
N ILE A 79 25.71 -31.53 -2.19
CA ILE A 79 25.58 -30.50 -3.24
C ILE A 79 24.73 -29.33 -2.73
N LEU A 80 23.59 -29.61 -2.07
CA LEU A 80 22.82 -28.57 -1.39
C LEU A 80 23.66 -27.85 -0.31
N GLN A 81 24.47 -28.57 0.47
CA GLN A 81 25.38 -27.97 1.45
C GLN A 81 26.45 -27.08 0.82
N ASN A 82 26.95 -27.40 -0.38
CA ASN A 82 27.82 -26.50 -1.14
C ASN A 82 27.06 -25.29 -1.71
N SER A 83 25.74 -25.43 -1.95
CA SER A 83 24.88 -24.41 -2.57
C SER A 83 24.49 -23.32 -1.58
N ILE A 84 24.29 -23.67 -0.31
CA ILE A 84 24.17 -22.71 0.79
C ILE A 84 25.49 -21.95 0.84
N SER A 85 25.45 -20.65 0.50
CA SER A 85 26.70 -19.89 0.37
C SER A 85 27.45 -19.84 1.69
N ASP A 86 28.69 -20.36 1.70
CA ASP A 86 29.64 -20.11 2.78
C ASP A 86 29.86 -18.61 3.03
N SER A 87 29.54 -17.75 2.05
CA SER A 87 29.64 -16.31 2.17
C SER A 87 28.51 -15.63 2.97
N GLN A 88 27.44 -16.34 3.30
CA GLN A 88 26.27 -15.81 4.03
C GLN A 88 26.23 -16.33 5.48
N VAL A 89 25.75 -15.48 6.40
CA VAL A 89 25.52 -15.84 7.81
C VAL A 89 24.31 -15.10 8.38
N ILE A 90 23.59 -15.71 9.31
CA ILE A 90 22.46 -15.14 10.05
C ILE A 90 22.83 -15.06 11.54
N LEU A 91 22.71 -13.86 12.07
CA LEU A 91 22.96 -13.45 13.44
C LEU A 91 21.61 -13.11 14.07
N SER A 92 20.98 -14.10 14.67
CA SER A 92 19.72 -13.91 15.38
C SER A 92 19.66 -14.82 16.60
N ARG A 93 18.96 -14.37 17.63
CA ARG A 93 18.66 -15.17 18.82
C ARG A 93 17.38 -16.02 18.66
N GLY A 94 16.71 -15.94 17.51
CA GLY A 94 15.48 -16.67 17.21
C GLY A 94 15.67 -18.17 17.01
N ASN A 95 14.57 -18.92 17.05
CA ASN A 95 14.57 -20.38 16.95
C ASN A 95 14.96 -20.90 15.54
N PHE A 96 16.26 -21.06 15.32
CA PHE A 96 16.80 -21.89 14.21
C PHE A 96 16.45 -23.38 14.34
N GLN A 97 15.81 -23.81 15.44
CA GLN A 97 15.41 -25.18 15.76
C GLN A 97 14.63 -25.87 14.62
N ASN A 98 13.87 -25.11 13.83
CA ASN A 98 13.12 -25.61 12.68
C ASN A 98 13.99 -26.05 11.49
N TYR A 99 15.29 -25.71 11.48
CA TYR A 99 16.25 -26.15 10.46
C TYR A 99 17.04 -27.38 10.92
N PRO A 100 17.34 -28.34 10.03
CA PRO A 100 18.28 -29.42 10.31
C PRO A 100 19.64 -28.90 10.81
N GLU A 101 20.23 -29.57 11.80
CA GLU A 101 21.48 -29.15 12.46
C GLU A 101 22.61 -28.80 11.48
N TRP A 102 22.80 -29.61 10.43
CA TRP A 102 23.83 -29.41 9.40
C TRP A 102 23.65 -28.13 8.56
N ILE A 103 22.44 -27.54 8.56
CA ILE A 103 22.15 -26.22 7.99
C ILE A 103 22.40 -25.13 9.04
N GLN A 104 21.98 -25.34 10.29
CA GLN A 104 22.29 -24.43 11.40
C GLN A 104 23.82 -24.19 11.52
N GLN A 105 24.62 -25.26 11.38
CA GLN A 105 26.09 -25.24 11.34
C GLN A 105 26.71 -24.48 10.14
N ARG A 106 25.91 -24.08 9.14
CA ARG A 106 26.36 -23.24 8.01
C ARG A 106 25.84 -21.81 8.13
N ILE A 107 24.57 -21.63 8.50
CA ILE A 107 23.92 -20.32 8.52
C ILE A 107 24.07 -19.57 9.85
N SER A 108 24.26 -20.22 11.00
CA SER A 108 24.53 -19.52 12.27
C SER A 108 26.03 -19.20 12.39
N ALA A 109 26.36 -18.02 12.92
CA ALA A 109 27.74 -17.65 13.22
C ALA A 109 28.32 -18.45 14.40
N ASP A 110 27.48 -18.76 15.39
CA ASP A 110 27.91 -19.33 16.67
C ASP A 110 28.13 -20.85 16.56
N ASN A 111 27.31 -21.53 15.74
CA ASN A 111 27.37 -22.97 15.53
C ASN A 111 28.28 -23.40 14.35
N ARG A 112 29.06 -22.48 13.76
CA ARG A 112 29.82 -22.77 12.53
C ARG A 112 31.09 -23.59 12.80
N VAL A 113 31.04 -24.87 12.42
CA VAL A 113 32.11 -25.86 12.61
C VAL A 113 33.45 -25.39 12.02
N ASP A 114 33.42 -24.80 10.83
CA ASP A 114 34.61 -24.28 10.13
C ASP A 114 35.07 -22.91 10.65
N ASN A 115 35.33 -22.80 11.96
CA ASN A 115 35.79 -21.56 12.61
C ASN A 115 37.04 -20.93 11.97
N ASN A 116 37.91 -21.74 11.34
CA ASN A 116 39.09 -21.28 10.61
C ASN A 116 38.78 -20.62 9.25
N ASN A 117 37.55 -20.76 8.73
CA ASN A 117 37.15 -20.30 7.39
C ASN A 117 36.23 -19.06 7.42
N LYS A 118 36.19 -18.33 8.55
CA LYS A 118 35.38 -17.10 8.70
C LYS A 118 35.66 -16.05 7.62
N SER A 119 36.88 -16.02 7.07
CA SER A 119 37.28 -15.15 5.94
C SER A 119 36.51 -15.37 4.63
N SER A 120 35.74 -16.46 4.50
CA SER A 120 34.83 -16.69 3.37
C SER A 120 33.51 -15.92 3.47
N ILE A 121 33.12 -15.46 4.66
CA ILE A 121 31.85 -14.76 4.90
C ILE A 121 31.95 -13.33 4.42
N THR A 122 31.15 -12.98 3.40
CA THR A 122 31.05 -11.61 2.85
C THR A 122 29.73 -10.92 3.18
N THR A 123 28.74 -11.65 3.69
CA THR A 123 27.37 -11.14 3.83
C THR A 123 26.74 -11.62 5.13
N ALA A 124 26.16 -10.72 5.94
CA ALA A 124 25.50 -11.08 7.20
C ALA A 124 24.08 -10.48 7.29
N LEU A 125 23.16 -11.25 7.88
CA LEU A 125 21.81 -10.84 8.25
C LEU A 125 21.68 -10.80 9.77
N VAL A 126 21.21 -9.70 10.34
CA VAL A 126 21.02 -9.50 11.78
C VAL A 126 19.53 -9.29 12.07
N ASN A 127 18.90 -10.20 12.81
CA ASN A 127 17.49 -10.07 13.23
C ASN A 127 17.40 -9.98 14.75
N ASP A 128 16.66 -9.00 15.25
CA ASP A 128 16.49 -8.69 16.67
C ASP A 128 17.83 -8.34 17.33
N TYR A 129 18.33 -7.15 16.99
CA TYR A 129 19.58 -6.58 17.46
C TYR A 129 19.47 -6.14 18.93
N TYR A 130 19.90 -7.02 19.82
CA TYR A 130 20.41 -6.66 21.14
C TYR A 130 21.90 -6.30 20.99
N GLN A 131 22.51 -5.59 21.95
CA GLN A 131 23.91 -5.15 21.83
C GLN A 131 25.04 -6.20 21.99
N PRO A 132 24.90 -7.38 22.66
CA PRO A 132 26.04 -8.28 22.86
C PRO A 132 26.58 -9.09 21.64
N PRO A 133 25.89 -9.31 20.49
CA PRO A 133 26.41 -10.12 19.39
C PRO A 133 27.35 -9.37 18.43
N LEU A 134 27.66 -8.09 18.66
CA LEU A 134 28.58 -7.33 17.80
C LEU A 134 30.00 -7.93 17.73
N GLU A 135 30.44 -8.63 18.77
CA GLU A 135 31.79 -9.22 18.79
C GLU A 135 31.95 -10.34 17.77
N THR A 136 30.89 -11.10 17.47
CA THR A 136 30.93 -12.17 16.47
C THR A 136 31.08 -11.58 15.06
N LEU A 137 30.46 -10.42 14.76
CA LEU A 137 30.67 -9.66 13.52
C LEU A 137 32.13 -9.23 13.35
N TYR A 138 32.79 -8.68 14.38
CA TYR A 138 34.20 -8.28 14.28
C TYR A 138 35.15 -9.47 14.10
N SER A 139 34.76 -10.68 14.50
CA SER A 139 35.51 -11.91 14.20
C SER A 139 35.50 -12.29 12.70
N VAL A 140 34.78 -11.51 11.86
CA VAL A 140 34.57 -11.74 10.44
C VAL A 140 34.87 -10.45 9.63
N PRO A 141 36.15 -10.04 9.51
CA PRO A 141 36.52 -8.78 8.84
C PRO A 141 36.31 -8.79 7.32
N SER A 142 35.97 -9.93 6.73
CA SER A 142 35.65 -10.12 5.31
C SER A 142 34.24 -9.67 4.91
N ILE A 143 33.39 -9.25 5.84
CA ILE A 143 32.01 -8.84 5.54
C ILE A 143 32.00 -7.57 4.65
N GLU A 144 31.39 -7.72 3.48
CA GLU A 144 31.12 -6.69 2.48
C GLU A 144 29.67 -6.19 2.51
N ALA A 145 28.74 -6.95 3.08
CA ALA A 145 27.31 -6.63 3.05
C ALA A 145 26.60 -7.00 4.37
N ILE A 146 25.81 -6.08 4.92
CA ILE A 146 25.02 -6.29 6.15
C ILE A 146 23.56 -5.91 5.95
N PHE A 147 22.68 -6.78 6.44
CA PHE A 147 21.24 -6.57 6.57
C PHE A 147 20.87 -6.56 8.05
N ILE A 148 20.03 -5.62 8.50
CA ILE A 148 19.58 -5.54 9.90
C ILE A 148 18.07 -5.32 9.92
N HIS A 149 17.34 -6.10 10.71
CA HIS A 149 15.93 -5.88 11.02
C HIS A 149 15.76 -5.74 12.53
N GLN A 150 15.37 -4.54 12.97
CA GLN A 150 15.18 -4.20 14.38
C GLN A 150 13.74 -3.73 14.61
N TYR A 151 12.88 -4.70 14.94
CA TYR A 151 11.46 -4.49 15.25
C TYR A 151 11.20 -3.96 16.66
N ARG A 152 12.20 -4.05 17.57
CA ARG A 152 12.08 -3.55 18.94
C ARG A 152 12.27 -2.04 19.03
N ASP A 153 11.71 -1.47 20.09
CA ASP A 153 11.62 -0.04 20.38
C ASP A 153 12.96 0.61 20.81
N ASP A 154 14.08 -0.04 20.49
CA ASP A 154 15.45 0.37 20.78
C ASP A 154 16.08 1.15 19.61
N ARG A 155 17.13 1.92 19.91
CA ARG A 155 17.74 2.83 18.93
C ARG A 155 19.02 2.23 18.35
N LEU A 156 19.03 2.09 17.03
CA LEU A 156 20.03 1.32 16.32
C LEU A 156 21.23 2.19 15.94
N ASP A 157 22.30 2.12 16.76
CA ASP A 157 23.58 2.74 16.43
C ASP A 157 24.48 1.80 15.62
N LEU A 158 24.81 2.23 14.40
CA LEU A 158 25.65 1.53 13.44
C LEU A 158 27.10 2.03 13.46
N ASN A 159 27.46 3.04 14.29
CA ASN A 159 28.84 3.48 14.48
C ASN A 159 29.79 2.30 14.74
N HIS A 160 29.34 1.34 15.55
CA HIS A 160 30.03 0.08 15.85
C HIS A 160 30.46 -0.69 14.60
N ILE A 161 29.57 -0.79 13.60
CA ILE A 161 29.77 -1.58 12.39
C ILE A 161 30.83 -0.94 11.47
N SER A 162 31.18 0.34 11.66
CA SER A 162 32.26 0.99 10.90
C SER A 162 33.66 0.41 11.14
N ARG A 163 33.80 -0.49 12.12
CA ARG A 163 35.02 -1.30 12.33
C ARG A 163 35.23 -2.39 11.28
N LEU A 164 34.21 -2.74 10.48
CA LEU A 164 34.33 -3.72 9.40
C LEU A 164 34.93 -3.06 8.15
N PRO A 165 36.20 -3.35 7.80
CA PRO A 165 36.93 -2.55 6.81
C PRO A 165 36.38 -2.71 5.39
N ASN A 166 35.81 -3.87 5.07
CA ASN A 166 35.38 -4.23 3.72
C ASN A 166 33.90 -3.92 3.43
N LEU A 167 33.15 -3.35 4.38
CA LEU A 167 31.70 -3.17 4.26
C LEU A 167 31.33 -2.19 3.13
N GLN A 168 30.76 -2.74 2.06
CA GLN A 168 30.35 -2.04 0.84
C GLN A 168 28.83 -1.87 0.74
N ARG A 169 28.01 -2.68 1.41
CA ARG A 169 26.54 -2.61 1.37
C ARG A 169 25.95 -2.69 2.78
N LEU A 170 24.97 -1.83 3.08
CA LEU A 170 24.31 -1.78 4.38
C LEU A 170 22.81 -1.52 4.16
N SER A 171 21.97 -2.43 4.67
CA SER A 171 20.50 -2.33 4.55
C SER A 171 19.87 -2.50 5.92
N VAL A 172 19.06 -1.54 6.34
CA VAL A 172 18.58 -1.46 7.73
C VAL A 172 17.10 -1.13 7.77
N SER A 173 16.31 -2.09 8.26
CA SER A 173 14.90 -1.93 8.58
C SER A 173 14.73 -1.76 10.09
N THR A 174 14.10 -0.68 10.55
CA THR A 174 13.84 -0.47 11.97
C THR A 174 12.71 0.52 12.21
N ASN A 175 12.00 0.40 13.33
CA ASN A 175 10.91 1.30 13.66
C ASN A 175 11.40 2.65 14.25
N LYS A 176 12.73 2.89 14.31
CA LYS A 176 13.33 4.04 15.00
C LYS A 176 14.49 4.69 14.27
N SER A 177 14.94 5.82 14.82
CA SER A 177 16.06 6.59 14.30
C SER A 177 17.37 5.78 14.25
N ILE A 178 18.08 5.91 13.14
CA ILE A 178 19.38 5.27 12.90
C ILE A 178 20.49 6.32 13.08
N SER A 179 21.64 5.92 13.62
CA SER A 179 22.91 6.65 13.48
C SER A 179 23.91 5.83 12.68
N ILE A 180 24.57 6.46 11.70
CA ILE A 180 25.52 5.82 10.78
C ILE A 180 26.92 6.36 11.05
N GLY A 181 27.88 5.46 11.23
CA GLY A 181 29.28 5.81 11.44
C GLY A 181 29.97 6.31 10.18
N LYS A 182 31.25 6.69 10.29
CA LYS A 182 32.06 6.94 9.10
C LYS A 182 32.48 5.60 8.48
N HIS A 183 31.84 5.22 7.38
CA HIS A 183 32.30 4.14 6.52
C HIS A 183 32.95 4.72 5.25
N THR A 184 34.25 4.46 5.06
CA THR A 184 34.97 4.89 3.85
C THR A 184 34.79 3.95 2.67
N THR A 185 34.38 2.71 2.91
CA THR A 185 34.22 1.64 1.89
C THR A 185 32.76 1.37 1.50
N LEU A 186 31.79 2.00 2.17
CA LEU A 186 30.36 1.79 1.92
C LEU A 186 29.94 2.45 0.60
N LYS A 187 29.36 1.65 -0.30
CA LYS A 187 28.92 2.01 -1.65
C LYS A 187 27.41 2.05 -1.80
N SER A 188 26.67 1.23 -1.06
CA SER A 188 25.21 1.12 -1.14
C SER A 188 24.58 1.14 0.25
N LEU A 189 23.57 2.01 0.44
CA LEU A 189 22.86 2.18 1.69
C LEU A 189 21.34 2.17 1.47
N THR A 190 20.65 1.24 2.13
CA THR A 190 19.17 1.16 2.15
C THR A 190 18.69 1.36 3.58
N LEU A 191 17.82 2.34 3.79
CA LEU A 191 17.14 2.55 5.07
C LEU A 191 15.63 2.39 4.88
N ASP A 192 15.00 1.60 5.76
CA ASP A 192 13.57 1.35 5.81
C ASP A 192 13.05 1.64 7.24
N ALA A 193 12.54 2.86 7.46
CA ALA A 193 12.04 3.28 8.78
C ALA A 193 10.52 3.13 8.85
N GLN A 194 10.03 2.18 9.63
CA GLN A 194 8.60 1.85 9.70
C GLN A 194 7.95 2.51 10.92
N GLY A 195 7.18 3.57 10.68
CA GLY A 195 6.44 4.32 11.70
C GLY A 195 6.63 5.84 11.58
N SER A 196 5.89 6.60 12.40
CA SER A 196 5.81 8.07 12.30
C SER A 196 7.05 8.83 12.81
N TYR A 197 8.24 8.23 12.76
CA TYR A 197 9.49 8.84 13.22
C TYR A 197 10.23 9.49 12.07
N THR A 198 10.26 10.83 12.10
CA THR A 198 10.88 11.65 11.06
C THR A 198 12.41 11.57 11.10
N LEU A 199 13.02 11.13 10.00
CA LEU A 199 14.46 11.19 9.76
C LEU A 199 14.76 12.41 8.86
N SER A 200 15.32 13.45 9.47
CA SER A 200 16.05 14.47 8.70
C SER A 200 17.27 13.83 8.04
N VAL A 201 17.47 14.09 6.74
CA VAL A 201 18.51 13.41 5.95
C VAL A 201 19.93 13.84 6.36
N ALA A 202 20.06 15.03 6.95
CA ALA A 202 21.31 15.52 7.54
C ALA A 202 21.82 14.62 8.67
N ASP A 203 20.89 14.10 9.49
CA ASP A 203 21.14 13.36 10.73
C ASP A 203 21.87 12.04 10.48
N LEU A 204 21.58 11.44 9.33
CA LEU A 204 22.19 10.21 8.83
C LEU A 204 23.67 10.40 8.46
N GLY A 205 24.15 11.66 8.41
CA GLY A 205 25.56 11.99 8.19
C GLY A 205 26.12 11.55 6.83
N LEU A 206 25.26 11.40 5.83
CA LEU A 206 25.54 10.71 4.56
C LEU A 206 26.74 11.28 3.79
N THR A 207 27.03 12.57 3.95
CA THR A 207 28.21 13.21 3.37
C THR A 207 29.53 12.57 3.83
N LYS A 208 29.57 11.94 5.01
CA LYS A 208 30.74 11.21 5.55
C LYS A 208 30.99 9.88 4.82
N LEU A 209 30.04 9.40 4.04
CA LEU A 209 30.08 8.14 3.29
C LEU A 209 30.68 8.42 1.91
N GLU A 210 31.97 8.75 1.89
CA GLU A 210 32.68 9.30 0.72
C GLU A 210 32.57 8.42 -0.54
N SER A 211 32.49 7.09 -0.37
CA SER A 211 32.34 6.10 -1.46
C SER A 211 30.88 5.75 -1.83
N LEU A 212 29.87 6.39 -1.25
CA LEU A 212 28.47 6.02 -1.44
C LEU A 212 27.99 6.36 -2.87
N THR A 213 27.73 5.32 -3.66
CA THR A 213 27.21 5.41 -5.04
C THR A 213 25.70 5.19 -5.12
N GLU A 214 25.10 4.52 -4.14
CA GLU A 214 23.68 4.17 -4.12
C GLU A 214 23.05 4.48 -2.76
N LEU A 215 21.89 5.14 -2.78
CA LEU A 215 21.11 5.46 -1.59
C LEU A 215 19.62 5.20 -1.83
N HIS A 216 18.98 4.45 -0.93
CA HIS A 216 17.54 4.20 -0.93
C HIS A 216 16.93 4.51 0.43
N LEU A 217 16.09 5.54 0.50
CA LEU A 217 15.30 5.89 1.70
C LEU A 217 13.82 5.58 1.42
N SER A 218 13.25 4.66 2.21
CA SER A 218 11.88 4.16 2.02
C SER A 218 10.79 5.19 2.43
N ARG A 219 9.53 4.73 2.50
CA ARG A 219 8.35 5.51 2.88
C ARG A 219 8.53 6.17 4.24
N GLU A 220 7.92 7.34 4.42
CA GLU A 220 7.75 8.08 5.70
C GLU A 220 9.05 8.50 6.43
N CYS A 221 10.20 7.93 6.07
CA CYS A 221 11.53 8.29 6.57
C CYS A 221 11.81 9.79 6.44
N VAL A 222 11.63 10.35 5.24
CA VAL A 222 12.26 11.62 4.84
C VAL A 222 11.31 12.79 5.01
N PHE A 223 11.44 13.51 6.12
CA PHE A 223 10.67 14.75 6.33
C PHE A 223 11.36 15.98 5.72
N THR A 224 12.66 16.18 6.02
CA THR A 224 13.43 17.33 5.52
C THR A 224 14.69 16.91 4.75
N ILE A 225 14.92 17.57 3.62
CA ILE A 225 16.13 17.41 2.79
C ILE A 225 16.77 18.79 2.65
N GLY A 226 17.93 18.99 3.30
CA GLY A 226 18.71 20.20 3.10
C GLY A 226 19.50 20.19 1.77
N PRO A 227 19.97 21.35 1.29
CA PRO A 227 20.97 21.38 0.23
C PRO A 227 22.26 20.70 0.68
N GLY A 228 22.89 19.95 -0.23
CA GLY A 228 24.22 19.34 0.00
C GLY A 228 24.27 18.20 1.02
N VAL A 229 23.14 17.68 1.52
CA VAL A 229 23.11 16.55 2.48
C VAL A 229 23.54 15.21 1.87
N PHE A 230 23.55 15.11 0.54
CA PHE A 230 23.92 13.91 -0.20
C PHE A 230 25.36 13.97 -0.71
N PRO A 231 26.15 12.88 -0.61
CA PRO A 231 27.50 12.82 -1.16
C PRO A 231 27.48 12.86 -2.70
N SER A 232 28.40 13.61 -3.31
CA SER A 232 28.49 13.83 -4.76
C SER A 232 28.93 12.60 -5.57
N SER A 233 29.30 11.51 -4.88
CA SER A 233 29.59 10.19 -5.44
C SER A 233 28.34 9.39 -5.83
N LEU A 234 27.13 9.81 -5.43
CA LEU A 234 25.89 9.11 -5.77
C LEU A 234 25.65 9.03 -7.29
N THR A 235 25.49 7.80 -7.77
CA THR A 235 25.02 7.46 -9.11
C THR A 235 23.54 7.01 -9.11
N SER A 236 23.01 6.55 -7.98
CA SER A 236 21.62 6.14 -7.80
C SER A 236 21.03 6.69 -6.49
N LEU A 237 19.85 7.31 -6.57
CA LEU A 237 19.16 7.90 -5.42
C LEU A 237 17.66 7.59 -5.48
N THR A 238 17.13 6.97 -4.43
CA THR A 238 15.68 6.82 -4.18
C THR A 238 15.30 7.52 -2.88
N LEU A 239 14.28 8.38 -2.96
CA LEU A 239 13.72 9.14 -1.85
C LEU A 239 12.20 8.99 -1.83
N SER A 240 11.60 8.94 -0.64
CA SER A 240 10.15 9.00 -0.47
C SER A 240 9.75 10.19 0.43
N PRO A 241 9.99 11.45 0.01
CA PRO A 241 9.91 12.58 0.92
C PRO A 241 8.46 13.05 1.15
N ILE A 242 8.24 13.61 2.34
CA ILE A 242 6.97 14.19 2.79
C ILE A 242 6.82 15.64 2.32
N GLU A 243 7.93 16.36 2.20
CA GLU A 243 8.00 17.68 1.56
C GLU A 243 8.66 17.58 0.16
N ILE A 244 8.36 18.54 -0.72
CA ILE A 244 9.04 18.61 -2.03
C ILE A 244 10.48 19.08 -1.79
N PRO A 245 11.51 18.41 -2.34
CA PRO A 245 12.90 18.78 -2.12
C PRO A 245 13.17 20.24 -2.54
N PRO A 246 13.89 21.03 -1.73
CA PRO A 246 14.38 22.35 -2.12
C PRO A 246 15.08 22.36 -3.48
N ARG A 247 14.96 23.48 -4.19
CA ARG A 247 15.45 23.62 -5.57
C ARG A 247 16.93 23.24 -5.75
N ASP A 248 17.74 23.49 -4.74
CA ASP A 248 19.19 23.27 -4.73
C ASP A 248 19.62 21.90 -4.17
N THR A 249 18.69 21.07 -3.67
CA THR A 249 18.95 19.73 -3.10
C THR A 249 19.87 18.87 -3.99
N PHE A 250 19.61 18.84 -5.30
CA PHE A 250 20.29 17.92 -6.22
C PHE A 250 21.54 18.52 -6.90
N ILE A 251 21.84 19.80 -6.75
CA ILE A 251 22.89 20.51 -7.53
C ILE A 251 24.30 19.93 -7.33
N SER A 252 24.58 19.30 -6.19
CA SER A 252 25.85 18.61 -5.92
C SER A 252 26.00 17.27 -6.65
N LEU A 253 24.89 16.64 -7.06
CA LEU A 253 24.84 15.24 -7.52
C LEU A 253 25.11 15.09 -9.01
N ARG A 254 26.16 15.74 -9.51
CA ARG A 254 26.54 15.71 -10.94
C ARG A 254 26.86 14.30 -11.47
N SER A 255 27.14 13.35 -10.59
CA SER A 255 27.37 11.93 -10.89
C SER A 255 26.09 11.11 -11.09
N LEU A 256 24.92 11.67 -10.75
CA LEU A 256 23.66 10.93 -10.65
C LEU A 256 23.16 10.44 -12.01
N VAL A 257 22.83 9.16 -12.09
CA VAL A 257 22.36 8.46 -13.31
C VAL A 257 20.90 8.00 -13.16
N TYR A 258 20.48 7.66 -11.93
CA TYR A 258 19.13 7.27 -11.55
C TYR A 258 18.63 8.13 -10.39
N LEU A 259 17.43 8.72 -10.54
CA LEU A 259 16.72 9.43 -9.47
C LEU A 259 15.27 8.93 -9.39
N LYS A 260 14.84 8.52 -8.20
CA LYS A 260 13.44 8.25 -7.87
C LYS A 260 12.99 9.12 -6.70
N VAL A 261 11.84 9.77 -6.85
CA VAL A 261 11.20 10.61 -5.83
C VAL A 261 9.74 10.19 -5.69
N PHE A 262 9.36 9.60 -4.56
CA PHE A 262 7.97 9.26 -4.25
C PHE A 262 7.39 10.30 -3.27
N LEU A 263 6.64 11.26 -3.81
CA LEU A 263 6.02 12.33 -3.06
C LEU A 263 4.82 11.80 -2.27
N HIS A 264 4.97 11.69 -0.95
CA HIS A 264 3.81 11.47 -0.09
C HIS A 264 3.02 12.78 0.01
N GLN A 265 1.71 12.75 -0.24
CA GLN A 265 0.86 13.85 0.23
C GLN A 265 0.87 13.77 1.77
N PRO A 266 1.18 14.87 2.49
CA PRO A 266 1.11 14.86 3.94
C PRO A 266 -0.28 14.44 4.39
N THR A 267 -0.35 13.32 5.12
CA THR A 267 -1.59 12.84 5.72
C THR A 267 -1.98 13.78 6.85
N THR A 268 -2.69 14.84 6.50
CA THR A 268 -3.44 15.65 7.45
C THR A 268 -4.46 14.73 8.11
N LYS A 269 -4.07 14.12 9.25
CA LYS A 269 -4.95 13.29 10.05
C LYS A 269 -6.20 14.12 10.32
N LYS A 270 -7.35 13.67 9.79
CA LYS A 270 -8.64 14.22 10.20
C LYS A 270 -8.81 13.74 11.64
N GLU A 271 -8.64 14.63 12.60
CA GLU A 271 -9.03 14.39 13.99
C GLU A 271 -10.55 14.26 14.02
N SER A 272 -11.01 13.01 13.91
CA SER A 272 -12.43 12.66 13.87
C SER A 272 -12.98 12.51 15.29
N SER A 273 -13.06 13.62 16.01
CA SER A 273 -13.84 13.69 17.25
C SER A 273 -15.32 13.49 16.92
N LYS A 274 -15.89 12.37 17.41
CA LYS A 274 -17.33 12.12 17.40
C LYS A 274 -18.01 12.93 18.52
N ASP A 275 -17.99 14.25 18.42
CA ASP A 275 -18.78 15.12 19.30
C ASP A 275 -19.95 15.72 18.50
N ASN A 276 -21.14 15.13 18.68
CA ASN A 276 -22.39 15.71 18.19
C ASN A 276 -22.70 16.98 18.99
N ASN A 277 -22.50 18.16 18.37
CA ASN A 277 -23.30 19.41 18.49
C ASN A 277 -22.51 20.64 17.95
N ASN A 278 -23.07 21.83 18.18
CA ASN A 278 -22.73 23.18 17.71
C ASN A 278 -21.27 23.66 18.00
N ASN A 279 -20.62 24.57 17.23
CA ASN A 279 -21.03 25.20 15.96
C ASN A 279 -19.86 25.74 15.06
N SER A 280 -19.95 25.47 13.74
CA SER A 280 -19.98 26.46 12.62
C SER A 280 -18.63 27.02 11.98
N ASN A 281 -18.44 26.96 10.62
CA ASN A 281 -17.52 27.52 9.52
C ASN A 281 -16.00 27.89 9.64
N LYS A 282 -15.01 27.01 9.86
CA LYS A 282 -13.60 27.37 9.66
C LYS A 282 -13.23 27.75 8.20
N LYS A 283 -12.70 28.94 7.97
CA LYS A 283 -12.28 29.46 6.66
C LYS A 283 -11.17 28.56 6.02
N LYS A 284 -10.63 28.72 4.80
CA LYS A 284 -9.46 27.91 4.28
C LYS A 284 -8.46 28.74 3.54
N VAL A 285 -7.19 28.48 3.87
CA VAL A 285 -5.90 29.09 3.47
C VAL A 285 -5.18 28.25 2.41
N VAL A 286 -5.64 28.22 1.15
CA VAL A 286 -5.20 29.13 0.05
C VAL A 286 -3.70 29.38 -0.09
N VAL A 287 -2.77 28.49 0.32
CA VAL A 287 -1.30 28.74 0.14
C VAL A 287 -1.08 29.40 -1.22
N VAL A 288 -0.46 30.59 -1.22
CA VAL A 288 0.12 31.15 -2.45
C VAL A 288 1.27 30.20 -2.73
N MET A 289 0.95 29.10 -3.42
CA MET A 289 1.84 27.99 -3.63
C MET A 289 2.92 28.49 -4.57
N GLU A 290 4.00 29.00 -3.98
CA GLU A 290 5.26 29.26 -4.66
C GLU A 290 5.51 28.06 -5.57
N GLN A 291 5.61 28.34 -6.87
CA GLN A 291 5.46 27.32 -7.90
C GLN A 291 6.44 26.18 -7.64
N LEU A 292 5.91 25.05 -7.16
CA LEU A 292 6.70 24.01 -6.50
C LEU A 292 7.66 23.41 -7.53
N PHE A 293 8.96 23.71 -7.40
CA PHE A 293 9.91 23.55 -8.49
C PHE A 293 11.05 22.59 -8.13
N ILE A 294 11.16 21.50 -8.89
CA ILE A 294 12.26 20.54 -8.78
C ILE A 294 13.24 20.83 -9.92
N ASP A 295 14.46 21.25 -9.58
CA ASP A 295 15.49 21.57 -10.57
C ASP A 295 16.44 20.39 -10.80
N LEU A 296 16.42 19.85 -12.01
CA LEU A 296 17.27 18.75 -12.44
C LEU A 296 18.13 19.13 -13.67
N ASP A 297 18.05 20.36 -14.17
CA ASP A 297 18.77 20.80 -15.39
C ASP A 297 20.30 20.71 -15.22
N THR A 298 20.80 20.74 -13.97
CA THR A 298 22.22 20.58 -13.62
C THR A 298 22.72 19.12 -13.64
N LEU A 299 21.81 18.13 -13.69
CA LEU A 299 22.12 16.71 -13.58
C LEU A 299 22.45 16.08 -14.94
N VAL A 300 23.51 16.56 -15.58
CA VAL A 300 23.90 16.21 -16.97
C VAL A 300 24.17 14.72 -17.24
N ASN A 301 24.26 13.88 -16.20
CA ASN A 301 24.44 12.43 -16.29
C ASN A 301 23.16 11.62 -16.06
N LEU A 302 22.05 12.27 -15.68
CA LEU A 302 20.80 11.63 -15.29
C LEU A 302 20.12 10.99 -16.51
N LYS A 303 19.97 9.68 -16.49
CA LYS A 303 19.39 8.87 -17.59
C LYS A 303 18.00 8.35 -17.24
N THR A 304 17.71 8.15 -15.96
CA THR A 304 16.42 7.65 -15.48
C THR A 304 15.88 8.56 -14.38
N LEU A 305 14.67 9.08 -14.59
CA LEU A 305 13.90 9.83 -13.59
C LEU A 305 12.55 9.15 -13.36
N ASP A 306 12.18 8.96 -12.09
CA ASP A 306 10.90 8.38 -11.67
C ASP A 306 10.29 9.24 -10.55
N ILE A 307 9.26 10.01 -10.89
CA ILE A 307 8.49 10.81 -9.92
C ILE A 307 7.06 10.27 -9.87
N GLY A 308 6.68 9.75 -8.72
CA GLY A 308 5.31 9.33 -8.41
C GLY A 308 4.88 9.85 -7.05
N GLY A 309 3.65 9.60 -6.66
CA GLY A 309 3.16 9.99 -5.34
C GLY A 309 1.65 9.96 -5.24
N SER A 310 1.12 9.73 -4.04
CA SER A 310 -0.33 9.79 -3.77
C SER A 310 -0.80 11.23 -3.57
N VAL A 311 -0.41 12.12 -4.48
CA VAL A 311 -0.90 13.52 -4.53
C VAL A 311 -2.15 13.53 -5.40
N SER A 312 -3.26 13.06 -4.82
CA SER A 312 -4.58 13.05 -5.47
C SER A 312 -5.16 14.45 -5.65
N ASP A 313 -4.64 15.40 -4.89
CA ASP A 313 -5.13 16.77 -4.88
C ASP A 313 -4.57 17.59 -6.06
N LYS A 314 -5.40 17.75 -7.11
CA LYS A 314 -5.14 18.48 -8.38
C LYS A 314 -4.69 19.96 -8.23
N LYS A 315 -4.52 20.45 -7.00
CA LYS A 315 -4.09 21.81 -6.64
C LYS A 315 -2.58 22.02 -6.80
N TYR A 316 -1.77 20.97 -6.65
CA TYR A 316 -0.31 21.07 -6.66
C TYR A 316 0.26 21.00 -8.09
N ASN A 317 0.49 22.14 -8.73
CA ASN A 317 1.22 22.20 -10.01
C ASN A 317 2.73 22.16 -9.78
N ILE A 318 3.29 20.96 -9.67
CA ILE A 318 4.73 20.72 -9.47
C ILE A 318 5.43 20.83 -10.81
N THR A 319 6.32 21.82 -10.93
CA THR A 319 7.07 22.08 -12.16
C THR A 319 8.47 21.47 -12.06
N THR A 320 8.76 20.46 -12.86
CA THR A 320 10.05 19.76 -12.84
C THR A 320 10.82 20.07 -14.11
N SER A 321 12.03 20.63 -13.98
CA SER A 321 12.96 20.66 -15.11
C SER A 321 13.63 19.30 -15.29
N VAL A 322 14.08 18.99 -16.50
CA VAL A 322 14.69 17.69 -16.84
C VAL A 322 15.83 17.89 -17.82
N PRO A 323 17.02 17.31 -17.55
CA PRO A 323 18.20 17.50 -18.38
C PRO A 323 18.08 16.72 -19.70
N PRO A 324 18.73 17.19 -20.79
CA PRO A 324 18.67 16.52 -22.11
C PRO A 324 19.22 15.08 -22.15
N SER A 325 19.86 14.61 -21.07
CA SER A 325 20.42 13.26 -20.90
C SER A 325 19.38 12.18 -20.59
N ILE A 326 18.14 12.55 -20.25
CA ILE A 326 17.07 11.61 -19.87
C ILE A 326 16.74 10.64 -21.01
N ARG A 327 16.79 9.33 -20.70
CA ARG A 327 16.39 8.22 -21.58
C ARG A 327 15.13 7.50 -21.11
N ILE A 328 14.90 7.47 -19.79
CA ILE A 328 13.73 6.87 -19.15
C ILE A 328 13.10 7.91 -18.22
N LEU A 329 11.82 8.18 -18.41
CA LEU A 329 11.03 9.11 -17.61
C LEU A 329 9.77 8.42 -17.09
N THR A 330 9.46 8.60 -15.81
CA THR A 330 8.23 8.11 -15.17
C THR A 330 7.57 9.23 -14.38
N LEU A 331 6.29 9.48 -14.63
CA LEU A 331 5.50 10.57 -14.05
C LEU A 331 4.11 10.04 -13.63
N PHE A 332 3.92 9.79 -12.33
CA PHE A 332 2.70 9.19 -11.76
C PHE A 332 1.98 10.10 -10.75
N THR A 333 1.84 11.39 -11.06
CA THR A 333 0.87 12.28 -10.38
C THR A 333 0.44 13.41 -11.30
N ASP A 334 -0.87 13.67 -11.35
CA ASP A 334 -1.55 14.71 -12.14
C ASP A 334 -0.90 16.09 -12.02
N GLY A 335 -0.33 16.37 -10.85
CA GLY A 335 0.28 17.66 -10.51
C GLY A 335 1.52 18.02 -11.34
N LEU A 336 2.21 17.05 -11.95
CA LEU A 336 3.49 17.30 -12.61
C LEU A 336 3.36 18.03 -13.96
N GLN A 337 4.24 19.00 -14.18
CA GLN A 337 4.46 19.68 -15.44
C GLN A 337 5.95 19.77 -15.76
N ILE A 338 6.32 19.42 -17.00
CA ILE A 338 7.64 19.67 -17.55
C ILE A 338 7.56 20.90 -18.45
N PRO A 339 8.34 21.97 -18.19
CA PRO A 339 8.37 23.16 -19.04
C PRO A 339 8.71 22.81 -20.50
N THR A 340 8.00 23.39 -21.46
CA THR A 340 8.22 23.14 -22.90
C THR A 340 9.61 23.53 -23.40
N ARG A 341 10.36 24.34 -22.63
CA ARG A 341 11.78 24.64 -22.85
C ARG A 341 12.73 23.46 -22.60
N CYS A 342 12.33 22.46 -21.83
CA CYS A 342 13.16 21.29 -21.52
C CYS A 342 13.09 20.30 -22.70
N THR A 343 14.15 20.23 -23.49
CA THR A 343 14.28 19.28 -24.58
C THR A 343 14.76 17.93 -24.06
N MET A 344 14.15 16.84 -24.51
CA MET A 344 14.47 15.47 -24.07
C MET A 344 14.86 14.61 -25.28
N PRO A 345 15.91 14.99 -26.04
CA PRO A 345 16.23 14.39 -27.33
C PRO A 345 16.59 12.90 -27.24
N LEU A 346 17.00 12.42 -26.05
CA LEU A 346 17.40 11.02 -25.81
C LEU A 346 16.29 10.15 -25.18
N LEU A 347 15.07 10.67 -25.00
CA LEU A 347 13.97 9.96 -24.33
C LEU A 347 13.50 8.74 -25.16
N GLU A 348 13.81 7.54 -24.68
CA GLU A 348 13.44 6.26 -25.30
C GLU A 348 12.16 5.66 -24.69
N LYS A 349 11.93 5.89 -23.39
CA LYS A 349 10.79 5.36 -22.64
C LYS A 349 10.13 6.45 -21.78
N LEU A 350 8.83 6.63 -21.96
CA LEU A 350 7.97 7.39 -21.06
C LEU A 350 6.93 6.48 -20.39
N ASN A 351 6.86 6.52 -19.07
CA ASN A 351 5.68 6.14 -18.30
C ASN A 351 5.01 7.45 -17.81
N VAL A 352 3.72 7.65 -18.00
CA VAL A 352 3.05 8.93 -17.70
C VAL A 352 1.58 8.73 -17.36
N GLN A 353 1.06 9.49 -16.41
CA GLN A 353 -0.39 9.57 -16.20
C GLN A 353 -1.06 10.29 -17.37
N SER A 354 -2.18 9.73 -17.87
CA SER A 354 -2.80 10.17 -19.13
C SER A 354 -3.12 11.67 -19.17
N SER A 355 -3.51 12.23 -18.03
CA SER A 355 -3.81 13.64 -17.78
C SER A 355 -2.65 14.60 -18.04
N ILE A 356 -1.42 14.20 -17.73
CA ILE A 356 -0.19 14.99 -17.95
C ILE A 356 0.05 15.11 -19.46
N LEU A 357 -0.10 14.00 -20.19
CA LEU A 357 0.14 13.94 -21.62
C LEU A 357 -1.00 14.59 -22.44
N ILE A 358 -2.26 14.24 -22.16
CA ILE A 358 -3.45 14.82 -22.80
C ILE A 358 -3.61 16.30 -22.45
N GLY A 359 -3.22 16.71 -21.24
CA GLY A 359 -3.22 18.11 -20.80
C GLY A 359 -2.05 18.94 -21.31
N GLY A 360 -1.17 18.41 -22.16
CA GLY A 360 -0.01 19.13 -22.70
C GLY A 360 1.04 19.53 -21.67
N ARG A 361 0.98 18.96 -20.45
CA ARG A 361 1.95 19.22 -19.35
C ARG A 361 3.31 18.59 -19.62
N ILE A 362 3.40 17.71 -20.63
CA ILE A 362 4.62 17.23 -21.27
C ILE A 362 4.40 17.25 -22.79
N SER A 363 5.42 17.61 -23.57
CA SER A 363 5.36 17.57 -25.04
C SER A 363 6.31 16.51 -25.61
N LEU A 364 5.76 15.58 -26.41
CA LEU A 364 6.55 14.54 -27.08
C LEU A 364 7.24 15.03 -28.35
N LEU A 365 6.89 16.22 -28.85
CA LEU A 365 7.53 16.85 -30.03
C LEU A 365 9.04 17.06 -29.82
N SER A 366 9.47 17.23 -28.56
CA SER A 366 10.88 17.37 -28.16
C SER A 366 11.62 16.04 -27.96
N SER A 367 10.99 14.89 -28.26
CA SER A 367 11.43 13.53 -27.88
C SER A 367 11.43 12.54 -29.07
N PRO A 368 12.20 12.78 -30.15
CA PRO A 368 12.11 12.01 -31.40
C PRO A 368 12.58 10.54 -31.32
N LEU A 369 13.22 10.12 -30.21
CA LEU A 369 13.71 8.75 -30.02
C LEU A 369 12.76 7.86 -29.20
N ILE A 370 11.54 8.33 -28.89
CA ILE A 370 10.60 7.59 -28.06
C ILE A 370 10.10 6.32 -28.76
N LYS A 371 10.40 5.18 -28.13
CA LYS A 371 10.05 3.83 -28.59
C LYS A 371 9.01 3.16 -27.69
N LYS A 372 8.91 3.59 -26.42
CA LYS A 372 8.09 2.94 -25.39
C LYS A 372 7.25 3.98 -24.64
N LEU A 373 5.93 3.84 -24.68
CA LEU A 373 4.98 4.72 -24.01
C LEU A 373 4.04 3.89 -23.13
N CYS A 374 3.90 4.26 -21.88
CA CYS A 374 2.94 3.70 -20.94
C CYS A 374 2.08 4.82 -20.38
N MET A 375 0.76 4.73 -20.56
CA MET A 375 -0.23 5.70 -20.09
C MET A 375 -1.06 5.07 -18.96
N THR A 376 -0.98 5.61 -17.75
CA THR A 376 -1.80 5.18 -16.60
C THR A 376 -2.99 6.10 -16.37
N TYR A 377 -4.04 5.61 -15.69
CA TYR A 377 -5.26 6.36 -15.40
C TYR A 377 -5.87 7.03 -16.64
N CYS A 378 -6.09 6.26 -17.71
CA CYS A 378 -6.74 6.70 -18.94
C CYS A 378 -8.26 6.72 -18.74
N ASN A 379 -8.80 7.86 -18.31
CA ASN A 379 -10.24 8.14 -18.16
C ASN A 379 -10.73 9.25 -19.12
N LYS A 380 -9.88 9.64 -20.09
CA LYS A 380 -10.16 10.63 -21.13
C LYS A 380 -9.80 10.06 -22.50
N VAL A 381 -10.58 10.45 -23.50
CA VAL A 381 -10.28 10.19 -24.92
C VAL A 381 -8.86 10.64 -25.24
N ILE A 382 -8.08 9.78 -25.87
CA ILE A 382 -6.71 10.06 -26.32
C ILE A 382 -6.78 10.65 -27.74
N PRO A 383 -6.41 11.92 -27.96
CA PRO A 383 -6.37 12.52 -29.29
C PRO A 383 -5.42 11.79 -30.24
N SER A 384 -5.81 11.71 -31.52
CA SER A 384 -5.11 10.97 -32.58
C SER A 384 -3.65 11.39 -32.81
N ASN A 385 -3.26 12.60 -32.42
CA ASN A 385 -1.93 13.17 -32.60
C ASN A 385 -0.98 12.98 -31.40
N ILE A 386 -1.44 12.39 -30.28
CA ILE A 386 -0.60 12.21 -29.08
C ILE A 386 0.41 11.07 -29.24
N ILE A 387 0.06 10.00 -29.98
CA ILE A 387 0.89 8.80 -30.08
C ILE A 387 1.98 9.01 -31.14
N PRO A 388 3.29 8.98 -30.79
CA PRO A 388 4.35 9.23 -31.76
C PRO A 388 4.44 8.15 -32.83
N SER A 389 4.70 8.55 -34.07
CA SER A 389 4.84 7.63 -35.22
C SER A 389 6.10 6.74 -35.19
N THR A 390 6.96 6.92 -34.19
CA THR A 390 8.17 6.11 -33.91
C THR A 390 7.93 4.99 -32.90
N LEU A 391 6.72 4.86 -32.35
CA LEU A 391 6.47 4.06 -31.16
C LEU A 391 6.44 2.55 -31.46
N GLU A 392 7.28 1.77 -30.77
CA GLU A 392 7.41 0.32 -30.91
C GLU A 392 6.56 -0.44 -29.87
N LYS A 393 6.40 0.12 -28.66
CA LYS A 393 5.54 -0.41 -27.60
C LYS A 393 4.65 0.66 -26.99
N LEU A 394 3.36 0.33 -26.91
CA LEU A 394 2.33 1.09 -26.21
C LEU A 394 1.77 0.25 -25.05
N THR A 395 1.41 0.91 -23.95
CA THR A 395 0.69 0.31 -22.83
C THR A 395 -0.28 1.35 -22.29
N ILE A 396 -1.52 0.95 -22.07
CA ILE A 396 -2.64 1.79 -21.65
C ILE A 396 -3.32 1.08 -20.49
N TYR A 397 -3.50 1.80 -19.39
CA TYR A 397 -4.40 1.39 -18.31
C TYR A 397 -5.60 2.34 -18.34
N LYS A 398 -6.69 1.87 -18.93
CA LYS A 398 -8.02 2.49 -18.91
C LYS A 398 -8.64 2.32 -17.52
N TYR A 399 -9.37 3.33 -17.07
CA TYR A 399 -10.12 3.32 -15.82
C TYR A 399 -11.53 3.85 -16.08
N GLY A 400 -12.54 3.00 -15.84
CA GLY A 400 -13.94 3.24 -16.19
C GLY A 400 -14.26 2.98 -17.66
N SER A 401 -15.54 2.72 -17.94
CA SER A 401 -16.06 2.14 -19.19
C SER A 401 -15.95 3.02 -20.44
N LYS A 402 -15.85 4.35 -20.28
CA LYS A 402 -15.88 5.34 -21.36
C LYS A 402 -14.88 5.00 -22.50
N PRO A 403 -15.27 5.22 -23.77
CA PRO A 403 -14.41 4.89 -24.91
C PRO A 403 -13.22 5.87 -25.03
N VAL A 404 -12.05 5.51 -24.48
CA VAL A 404 -10.85 6.36 -24.48
C VAL A 404 -10.01 6.22 -25.75
N LEU A 405 -10.25 5.16 -26.55
CA LEU A 405 -9.43 4.79 -27.71
C LEU A 405 -10.09 5.02 -29.07
N HIS A 406 -11.37 5.41 -29.12
CA HIS A 406 -12.14 5.53 -30.37
C HIS A 406 -11.55 6.53 -31.41
N GLN A 407 -10.66 7.44 -31.00
CA GLN A 407 -9.95 8.38 -31.89
C GLN A 407 -8.49 7.98 -32.17
N VAL A 408 -8.01 6.89 -31.56
CA VAL A 408 -6.60 6.48 -31.60
C VAL A 408 -6.30 5.74 -32.90
N VAL A 409 -5.46 6.36 -33.72
CA VAL A 409 -4.81 5.69 -34.86
C VAL A 409 -3.46 5.17 -34.38
N PHE A 410 -3.34 3.85 -34.16
CA PHE A 410 -2.07 3.26 -33.78
C PHE A 410 -1.05 3.36 -34.93
N PRO A 411 0.22 3.70 -34.66
CA PRO A 411 1.23 3.86 -35.70
C PRO A 411 1.68 2.50 -36.25
N PRO A 412 2.05 2.39 -37.54
CA PRO A 412 2.50 1.14 -38.18
C PRO A 412 3.88 0.66 -37.69
N SER A 413 4.54 1.41 -36.81
CA SER A 413 5.73 0.99 -36.06
C SER A 413 5.42 0.11 -34.85
N LEU A 414 4.14 0.02 -34.45
CA LEU A 414 3.74 -0.58 -33.18
C LEU A 414 3.82 -2.11 -33.24
N LEU A 415 4.79 -2.68 -32.52
CA LEU A 415 5.02 -4.11 -32.42
C LEU A 415 4.32 -4.72 -31.19
N HIS A 416 4.20 -3.94 -30.10
CA HIS A 416 3.65 -4.41 -28.83
C HIS A 416 2.57 -3.47 -28.29
N LEU A 417 1.37 -3.98 -28.04
CA LEU A 417 0.24 -3.27 -27.44
C LEU A 417 -0.20 -3.94 -26.14
N THR A 418 -0.65 -3.14 -25.18
CA THR A 418 -1.24 -3.61 -23.93
C THR A 418 -2.35 -2.65 -23.54
N ILE A 419 -3.59 -3.13 -23.41
CA ILE A 419 -4.75 -2.35 -22.96
C ILE A 419 -5.35 -3.09 -21.76
N ASN A 420 -5.22 -2.52 -20.57
CA ASN A 420 -5.87 -3.02 -19.36
C ASN A 420 -7.05 -2.09 -19.03
N GLY A 421 -8.16 -2.61 -18.50
CA GLY A 421 -9.43 -1.89 -18.42
C GLY A 421 -10.31 -2.07 -19.65
N ASP A 422 -11.60 -1.76 -19.52
CA ASP A 422 -12.73 -2.28 -20.31
C ASP A 422 -12.54 -2.24 -21.84
N TYR A 423 -12.87 -3.36 -22.49
CA TYR A 423 -12.67 -3.58 -23.92
C TYR A 423 -13.23 -2.44 -24.80
N GLU A 424 -12.47 -2.08 -25.85
CA GLU A 424 -12.92 -1.18 -26.90
C GLU A 424 -12.61 -1.76 -28.29
N PRO A 425 -13.55 -1.68 -29.25
CA PRO A 425 -13.31 -2.08 -30.63
C PRO A 425 -12.39 -1.06 -31.32
N VAL A 426 -11.11 -1.42 -31.43
CA VAL A 426 -10.06 -0.58 -32.04
C VAL A 426 -9.41 -1.30 -33.22
N LYS A 427 -9.06 -0.55 -34.28
CA LYS A 427 -8.34 -1.12 -35.42
C LYS A 427 -6.87 -1.36 -35.05
N LEU A 428 -6.54 -2.61 -34.76
CA LEU A 428 -5.15 -3.04 -34.51
C LEU A 428 -4.29 -2.90 -35.78
N PRO A 429 -3.00 -2.53 -35.66
CA PRO A 429 -2.09 -2.45 -36.80
C PRO A 429 -1.53 -3.84 -37.19
N ASP A 430 -1.31 -4.08 -38.48
CA ASP A 430 -0.82 -5.37 -39.01
C ASP A 430 0.60 -5.74 -38.53
N SER A 431 1.36 -4.76 -38.05
CA SER A 431 2.70 -4.89 -37.46
C SER A 431 2.74 -5.53 -36.08
N LEU A 432 1.57 -5.81 -35.47
CA LEU A 432 1.49 -6.18 -34.07
C LEU A 432 1.93 -7.62 -33.81
N VAL A 433 3.05 -7.77 -33.11
CA VAL A 433 3.64 -9.06 -32.70
C VAL A 433 3.17 -9.51 -31.32
N LYS A 434 2.81 -8.57 -30.42
CA LYS A 434 2.23 -8.89 -29.09
C LYS A 434 1.04 -8.00 -28.73
N LEU A 435 -0.03 -8.63 -28.27
CA LEU A 435 -1.23 -8.01 -27.71
C LEU A 435 -1.46 -8.55 -26.29
N LYS A 436 -1.58 -7.66 -25.29
CA LYS A 436 -2.36 -7.95 -24.07
C LYS A 436 -3.61 -7.06 -24.07
N GLN A 437 -4.77 -7.63 -23.75
CA GLN A 437 -6.01 -6.87 -23.66
C GLN A 437 -6.91 -7.41 -22.53
N LEU A 438 -7.64 -6.54 -21.84
CA LEU A 438 -8.81 -6.92 -21.04
C LEU A 438 -10.00 -7.11 -21.99
N VAL A 439 -10.63 -8.29 -21.99
CA VAL A 439 -11.55 -8.70 -23.07
C VAL A 439 -12.83 -9.33 -22.54
N ASN A 440 -13.89 -8.53 -22.53
CA ASN A 440 -15.25 -8.98 -22.24
C ASN A 440 -15.92 -9.50 -23.54
N ILE A 441 -15.55 -8.95 -24.70
CA ILE A 441 -15.98 -9.37 -26.04
C ILE A 441 -14.74 -9.49 -26.94
N PRO A 442 -14.47 -10.64 -27.57
CA PRO A 442 -13.25 -10.82 -28.35
C PRO A 442 -13.24 -10.02 -29.66
N PRO A 443 -12.06 -9.52 -30.10
CA PRO A 443 -11.93 -8.75 -31.33
C PRO A 443 -12.24 -9.61 -32.56
N ALA A 444 -13.02 -9.05 -33.49
CA ALA A 444 -13.50 -9.74 -34.70
C ALA A 444 -12.39 -10.20 -35.67
N SER A 445 -11.16 -9.67 -35.54
CA SER A 445 -9.98 -10.19 -36.23
C SER A 445 -8.69 -9.87 -35.46
N LEU A 446 -7.70 -10.76 -35.58
CA LEU A 446 -6.38 -10.61 -34.99
C LEU A 446 -5.31 -10.38 -36.08
N PRO A 447 -4.28 -9.54 -35.83
CA PRO A 447 -3.18 -9.33 -36.78
C PRO A 447 -2.43 -10.63 -37.11
N GLN A 448 -2.14 -10.84 -38.39
CA GLN A 448 -1.53 -12.09 -38.88
C GLN A 448 -0.08 -12.30 -38.39
N GLN A 449 0.61 -11.24 -37.96
CA GLN A 449 1.98 -11.29 -37.43
C GLN A 449 2.05 -11.60 -35.92
N LEU A 450 0.91 -11.79 -35.25
CA LEU A 450 0.83 -11.92 -33.80
C LEU A 450 1.47 -13.23 -33.30
N LYS A 451 2.51 -13.11 -32.48
CA LYS A 451 3.23 -14.21 -31.81
C LYS A 451 2.83 -14.40 -30.36
N THR A 452 2.25 -13.38 -29.73
CA THR A 452 1.78 -13.46 -28.35
C THR A 452 0.44 -12.79 -28.17
N LEU A 453 -0.53 -13.56 -27.71
CA LEU A 453 -1.83 -13.09 -27.26
C LEU A 453 -1.93 -13.26 -25.73
N THR A 454 -2.52 -12.29 -25.06
CA THR A 454 -2.85 -12.37 -23.64
C THR A 454 -4.19 -11.70 -23.42
N TYR A 455 -5.20 -12.48 -23.06
CA TYR A 455 -6.47 -11.95 -22.59
C TYR A 455 -6.53 -12.04 -21.07
N SER A 456 -6.98 -10.96 -20.45
CA SER A 456 -7.43 -10.93 -19.07
C SER A 456 -8.92 -10.58 -19.02
N MET A 457 -9.61 -10.91 -17.94
CA MET A 457 -10.94 -10.40 -17.62
C MET A 457 -10.95 -9.70 -16.27
N ASP A 458 -12.03 -8.98 -15.99
CA ASP A 458 -12.34 -8.46 -14.67
C ASP A 458 -13.39 -9.37 -14.01
N PHE A 459 -13.41 -9.39 -12.67
CA PHE A 459 -14.28 -10.27 -11.86
C PHE A 459 -15.78 -9.91 -11.98
N SER A 460 -16.12 -8.75 -12.54
CA SER A 460 -17.46 -8.18 -12.52
C SER A 460 -18.45 -8.73 -13.56
N THR A 461 -18.03 -9.61 -14.48
CA THR A 461 -18.87 -10.06 -15.60
C THR A 461 -19.10 -11.57 -15.65
N GLU A 462 -20.35 -11.99 -15.39
CA GLU A 462 -20.83 -13.37 -15.56
C GLU A 462 -20.87 -13.77 -17.06
N LEU A 463 -19.74 -14.29 -17.57
CA LEU A 463 -19.58 -14.63 -18.99
C LEU A 463 -19.79 -16.13 -19.27
N THR A 464 -21.06 -16.55 -19.26
CA THR A 464 -21.48 -17.94 -19.55
C THR A 464 -21.06 -18.45 -20.93
N HIS A 465 -20.85 -17.57 -21.92
CA HIS A 465 -20.63 -17.93 -23.33
C HIS A 465 -19.48 -17.15 -24.01
N PHE A 466 -18.28 -17.15 -23.43
CA PHE A 466 -17.11 -16.58 -24.09
C PHE A 466 -16.56 -17.50 -25.22
N VAL A 467 -16.59 -17.01 -26.47
CA VAL A 467 -16.12 -17.77 -27.66
C VAL A 467 -14.84 -17.15 -28.22
N PHE A 468 -13.73 -17.88 -28.19
CA PHE A 468 -12.44 -17.40 -28.71
C PHE A 468 -12.45 -17.14 -30.23
N PRO A 469 -11.75 -16.09 -30.71
CA PRO A 469 -11.77 -15.72 -32.13
C PRO A 469 -10.99 -16.73 -32.97
N SER A 470 -11.71 -17.53 -33.75
CA SER A 470 -11.16 -18.50 -34.71
C SER A 470 -11.38 -18.01 -36.16
N PRO A 471 -10.38 -18.12 -37.06
CA PRO A 471 -9.08 -18.74 -36.88
C PRO A 471 -8.05 -17.84 -36.17
N TYR A 472 -7.21 -18.47 -35.34
CA TYR A 472 -6.05 -17.82 -34.72
C TYR A 472 -4.93 -17.50 -35.75
N PRO A 473 -4.10 -16.46 -35.52
CA PRO A 473 -2.93 -16.16 -36.36
C PRO A 473 -1.92 -17.32 -36.47
N PRO A 474 -1.34 -17.58 -37.66
CA PRO A 474 -0.51 -18.76 -37.94
C PRO A 474 0.88 -18.75 -37.28
N HIS A 475 1.17 -17.76 -36.44
CA HIS A 475 2.46 -17.57 -35.76
C HIS A 475 2.32 -17.45 -34.23
N LEU A 476 1.14 -17.75 -33.67
CA LEU A 476 0.80 -17.58 -32.26
C LEU A 476 1.48 -18.60 -31.31
N GLU A 477 2.76 -18.39 -31.05
CA GLU A 477 3.61 -19.21 -30.17
C GLU A 477 3.23 -19.13 -28.67
N THR A 478 2.63 -18.02 -28.23
CA THR A 478 2.27 -17.78 -26.82
C THR A 478 0.81 -17.36 -26.68
N LEU A 479 0.07 -18.07 -25.83
CA LEU A 479 -1.34 -17.86 -25.57
C LEU A 479 -1.58 -17.84 -24.05
N ASN A 480 -2.09 -16.74 -23.51
CA ASN A 480 -2.31 -16.56 -22.08
C ASN A 480 -3.74 -16.11 -21.79
N PHE A 481 -4.42 -16.89 -20.97
CA PHE A 481 -5.77 -16.68 -20.47
C PHE A 481 -5.73 -16.43 -18.96
N ASP A 482 -5.57 -15.15 -18.65
CA ASP A 482 -5.47 -14.50 -17.34
C ASP A 482 -6.91 -14.20 -16.85
N LEU A 483 -7.75 -15.25 -16.85
CA LEU A 483 -9.22 -15.20 -16.87
C LEU A 483 -9.81 -15.75 -15.56
N GLU A 484 -10.11 -14.88 -14.62
CA GLU A 484 -10.76 -15.24 -13.34
C GLU A 484 -12.28 -15.24 -13.53
N ILE A 485 -12.75 -16.27 -14.26
CA ILE A 485 -14.16 -16.55 -14.60
C ILE A 485 -14.60 -17.79 -13.83
N ASP A 486 -15.77 -17.72 -13.19
CA ASP A 486 -16.52 -18.88 -12.69
C ASP A 486 -17.45 -19.43 -13.80
N GLY A 487 -17.39 -20.74 -14.10
CA GLY A 487 -18.28 -21.42 -15.07
C GLY A 487 -17.59 -22.36 -16.08
N GLU A 488 -18.36 -23.28 -16.70
CA GLU A 488 -17.89 -24.27 -17.71
C GLU A 488 -17.50 -23.64 -19.08
N PHE A 489 -16.49 -22.78 -19.14
CA PHE A 489 -15.88 -22.38 -20.42
C PHE A 489 -14.79 -23.38 -20.86
N THR A 490 -14.69 -23.63 -22.17
CA THR A 490 -13.67 -24.52 -22.76
C THR A 490 -12.81 -23.79 -23.78
N ILE A 491 -11.54 -24.17 -23.86
CA ILE A 491 -10.51 -23.46 -24.64
C ILE A 491 -10.09 -24.31 -25.84
N ASP A 492 -10.16 -23.75 -27.05
CA ASP A 492 -9.46 -24.28 -28.23
C ASP A 492 -8.06 -23.66 -28.34
N ILE A 493 -7.04 -24.49 -28.59
CA ILE A 493 -5.63 -24.16 -28.41
C ILE A 493 -4.87 -24.43 -29.72
N PRO A 494 -4.27 -23.41 -30.37
CA PRO A 494 -3.55 -23.57 -31.63
C PRO A 494 -2.47 -24.68 -31.57
N PRO A 495 -2.36 -25.56 -32.60
CA PRO A 495 -1.33 -26.60 -32.65
C PRO A 495 0.13 -26.10 -32.53
N ILE A 496 0.35 -24.81 -32.80
CA ILE A 496 1.65 -24.11 -32.73
C ILE A 496 1.96 -23.48 -31.37
N THR A 497 1.02 -23.48 -30.41
CA THR A 497 1.24 -22.90 -29.08
C THR A 497 2.35 -23.66 -28.35
N LYS A 498 3.32 -22.90 -27.83
CA LYS A 498 4.49 -23.40 -27.09
C LYS A 498 4.44 -23.03 -25.61
N TYR A 499 3.90 -21.83 -25.33
CA TYR A 499 3.66 -21.27 -24.02
C TYR A 499 2.16 -21.07 -23.84
N LEU A 500 1.54 -21.86 -22.97
CA LEU A 500 0.14 -21.75 -22.60
C LEU A 500 0.03 -21.21 -21.16
N SER A 501 -0.95 -20.37 -20.89
CA SER A 501 -1.34 -19.98 -19.54
C SER A 501 -2.86 -19.95 -19.44
N ILE A 502 -3.41 -20.53 -18.38
CA ILE A 502 -4.85 -20.73 -18.13
C ILE A 502 -5.17 -20.55 -16.66
N THR A 503 -6.42 -20.22 -16.35
CA THR A 503 -6.95 -20.19 -14.97
C THR A 503 -7.87 -21.38 -14.76
N LEU A 504 -7.69 -22.10 -13.64
CA LEU A 504 -8.44 -23.31 -13.29
C LEU A 504 -9.38 -23.02 -12.12
N GLU A 505 -10.64 -23.37 -12.30
CA GLU A 505 -11.61 -23.45 -11.20
C GLU A 505 -11.36 -24.68 -10.31
N SER A 506 -11.75 -24.55 -9.05
CA SER A 506 -12.14 -25.69 -8.21
C SER A 506 -13.60 -26.03 -8.52
N ASP A 507 -13.96 -27.31 -8.64
CA ASP A 507 -15.37 -27.74 -8.72
C ASP A 507 -16.15 -27.18 -7.51
N PRO A 508 -17.11 -26.25 -7.71
CA PRO A 508 -17.76 -25.56 -6.60
C PRO A 508 -18.75 -26.45 -5.83
N LEU A 509 -19.14 -27.60 -6.39
CA LEU A 509 -20.11 -28.52 -5.80
C LEU A 509 -19.46 -29.59 -4.91
N ARG A 510 -18.12 -29.63 -4.81
CA ARG A 510 -17.37 -30.76 -4.20
C ARG A 510 -16.60 -30.44 -2.91
N ARG A 511 -17.35 -30.17 -1.84
CA ARG A 511 -16.93 -30.48 -0.45
C ARG A 511 -15.62 -29.76 -0.01
N PRO A 512 -15.02 -29.98 1.19
CA PRO A 512 -13.90 -29.14 1.64
C PRO A 512 -12.57 -29.31 0.87
N ASN A 513 -12.38 -30.41 0.14
CA ASN A 513 -11.12 -30.72 -0.56
C ASN A 513 -11.12 -30.24 -2.02
N LYS A 514 -10.98 -28.93 -2.22
CA LYS A 514 -10.90 -28.29 -3.55
C LYS A 514 -9.75 -28.84 -4.39
N TYR A 515 -10.07 -29.53 -5.49
CA TYR A 515 -9.07 -29.98 -6.47
C TYR A 515 -9.12 -29.18 -7.78
N PHE A 516 -7.94 -29.01 -8.38
CA PHE A 516 -7.71 -28.31 -9.64
C PHE A 516 -7.22 -29.29 -10.69
N SER A 517 -7.81 -29.25 -11.88
CA SER A 517 -7.57 -30.15 -13.00
C SER A 517 -7.44 -29.32 -14.27
N ILE A 518 -6.56 -29.70 -15.21
CA ILE A 518 -6.55 -29.03 -16.52
C ILE A 518 -7.69 -29.50 -17.42
N SER A 519 -8.29 -30.67 -17.13
CA SER A 519 -9.41 -31.15 -17.93
C SER A 519 -10.69 -30.32 -17.76
N SER A 520 -10.83 -29.52 -16.69
CA SER A 520 -12.00 -28.65 -16.49
C SER A 520 -12.08 -27.46 -17.48
N ARG A 521 -10.96 -27.07 -18.11
CA ARG A 521 -10.91 -26.02 -19.13
C ARG A 521 -10.76 -26.54 -20.57
N LEU A 522 -10.74 -27.85 -20.76
CA LEU A 522 -10.60 -28.50 -22.06
C LEU A 522 -11.92 -29.11 -22.51
N SER A 523 -12.19 -29.08 -23.82
CA SER A 523 -13.44 -29.61 -24.34
C SER A 523 -13.51 -31.14 -24.21
N LYS A 524 -14.72 -31.65 -23.97
CA LYS A 524 -15.01 -33.09 -23.84
C LYS A 524 -14.58 -33.89 -25.09
N SER A 525 -14.47 -33.25 -26.27
CA SER A 525 -13.92 -33.86 -27.49
C SER A 525 -12.39 -34.00 -27.47
N ILE A 526 -11.63 -33.00 -27.00
CA ILE A 526 -10.17 -33.10 -26.84
C ILE A 526 -9.82 -34.27 -25.90
N ILE A 527 -10.48 -34.32 -24.75
CA ILE A 527 -10.23 -35.32 -23.69
C ILE A 527 -10.52 -36.76 -24.15
N THR A 528 -11.51 -36.94 -25.04
CA THR A 528 -11.95 -38.28 -25.49
C THR A 528 -11.34 -38.73 -26.83
N GLN A 529 -10.94 -37.81 -27.71
CA GLN A 529 -10.46 -38.13 -29.06
C GLN A 529 -8.94 -38.05 -29.20
N GLN A 530 -8.24 -37.27 -28.37
CA GLN A 530 -6.80 -37.00 -28.55
C GLN A 530 -5.94 -37.71 -27.50
N GLN A 531 -4.84 -38.32 -27.94
CA GLN A 531 -3.85 -38.95 -27.04
C GLN A 531 -3.04 -37.92 -26.23
N GLN A 532 -2.97 -36.68 -26.72
CA GLN A 532 -2.40 -35.54 -25.99
C GLN A 532 -3.50 -34.47 -25.88
N TRP A 533 -3.74 -33.98 -24.67
CA TRP A 533 -4.78 -33.01 -24.35
C TRP A 533 -4.37 -31.56 -24.65
N LEU A 534 -3.06 -31.31 -24.77
CA LEU A 534 -2.50 -30.03 -25.19
C LEU A 534 -1.68 -30.23 -26.48
N PRO A 535 -1.56 -29.21 -27.35
CA PRO A 535 -0.72 -29.28 -28.54
C PRO A 535 0.69 -29.81 -28.24
N SER A 536 1.23 -30.62 -29.15
CA SER A 536 2.51 -31.29 -28.92
C SER A 536 3.71 -30.34 -28.75
N ASN A 537 3.57 -29.10 -29.20
CA ASN A 537 4.54 -28.00 -29.02
C ASN A 537 4.46 -27.33 -27.63
N THR A 538 3.37 -27.51 -26.87
CA THR A 538 3.16 -26.92 -25.55
C THR A 538 4.15 -27.51 -24.56
N THR A 539 5.23 -26.77 -24.31
CA THR A 539 6.33 -27.16 -23.43
C THR A 539 6.31 -26.41 -22.11
N HIS A 540 5.63 -25.26 -22.07
CA HIS A 540 5.46 -24.43 -20.89
C HIS A 540 3.96 -24.24 -20.65
N LEU A 541 3.51 -24.52 -19.44
CA LEU A 541 2.15 -24.31 -18.98
C LEU A 541 2.18 -23.49 -17.70
N THR A 542 1.36 -22.44 -17.64
CA THR A 542 1.03 -21.76 -16.38
C THR A 542 -0.42 -22.05 -16.03
N CYS A 543 -0.69 -22.50 -14.82
CA CYS A 543 -2.03 -22.60 -14.26
C CYS A 543 -2.18 -21.57 -13.14
N LYS A 544 -3.16 -20.69 -13.22
CA LYS A 544 -3.64 -19.89 -12.09
C LYS A 544 -4.72 -20.68 -11.33
N THR A 545 -4.72 -20.59 -10.01
CA THR A 545 -5.74 -21.20 -9.13
C THR A 545 -6.08 -20.23 -8.01
N ALA A 546 -7.31 -19.72 -7.98
CA ALA A 546 -7.79 -18.89 -6.88
C ALA A 546 -8.23 -19.78 -5.70
N ILE A 547 -7.73 -19.50 -4.49
CA ILE A 547 -8.07 -20.26 -3.29
C ILE A 547 -8.63 -19.33 -2.21
N TYR A 548 -9.82 -19.68 -1.73
CA TYR A 548 -10.47 -19.02 -0.60
C TYR A 548 -10.06 -19.68 0.71
N ILE A 549 -9.89 -18.86 1.74
CA ILE A 549 -8.81 -18.98 2.73
C ILE A 549 -9.14 -19.89 3.93
N SER A 550 -9.71 -21.06 3.64
CA SER A 550 -10.01 -22.11 4.63
C SER A 550 -9.78 -23.53 4.11
N THR A 551 -9.46 -23.70 2.81
CA THR A 551 -9.42 -25.02 2.16
C THR A 551 -8.03 -25.36 1.63
N ASN A 552 -7.64 -26.63 1.78
CA ASN A 552 -6.40 -27.16 1.20
C ASN A 552 -6.64 -27.41 -0.30
N GLY A 553 -5.92 -26.70 -1.17
CA GLY A 553 -5.98 -26.92 -2.62
C GLY A 553 -5.19 -28.16 -3.04
N SER A 554 -5.67 -28.91 -4.04
CA SER A 554 -4.96 -30.08 -4.59
C SER A 554 -4.94 -30.10 -6.12
N PHE A 555 -3.76 -30.01 -6.75
CA PHE A 555 -3.61 -29.99 -8.21
C PHE A 555 -3.34 -31.38 -8.81
N ARG A 556 -4.03 -31.75 -9.90
CA ARG A 556 -3.87 -33.00 -10.65
C ARG A 556 -2.61 -33.01 -11.51
N LEU A 557 -1.48 -33.38 -10.90
CA LEU A 557 -0.19 -33.47 -11.57
C LEU A 557 -0.14 -34.60 -12.61
N ASP A 558 -0.84 -35.71 -12.39
CA ASP A 558 -0.83 -36.86 -13.30
C ASP A 558 -1.36 -36.51 -14.70
N GLU A 559 -2.30 -35.57 -14.81
CA GLU A 559 -2.80 -35.07 -16.10
C GLU A 559 -1.68 -34.40 -16.91
N ILE A 560 -0.87 -33.56 -16.27
CA ILE A 560 0.28 -32.90 -16.90
C ILE A 560 1.31 -33.92 -17.34
N ILE A 561 1.61 -34.91 -16.48
CA ILE A 561 2.58 -35.96 -16.78
C ILE A 561 2.13 -36.82 -17.97
N ASN A 562 0.89 -37.32 -17.93
CA ASN A 562 0.39 -38.38 -18.80
C ASN A 562 -0.14 -37.88 -20.15
N HIS A 563 -0.79 -36.71 -20.18
CA HIS A 563 -1.58 -36.27 -21.33
C HIS A 563 -0.99 -35.03 -22.03
N THR A 564 0.22 -34.58 -21.67
CA THR A 564 0.85 -33.39 -22.26
C THR A 564 2.35 -33.59 -22.54
N ASN A 565 2.94 -32.71 -23.34
CA ASN A 565 4.41 -32.60 -23.50
C ASN A 565 5.03 -31.51 -22.61
N VAL A 566 4.29 -30.99 -21.63
CA VAL A 566 4.75 -29.91 -20.73
C VAL A 566 6.01 -30.36 -19.98
N ARG A 567 7.04 -29.52 -20.04
CA ARG A 567 8.31 -29.66 -19.30
C ARG A 567 8.45 -28.65 -18.19
N TYR A 568 7.81 -27.48 -18.32
CA TYR A 568 7.83 -26.42 -17.33
C TYR A 568 6.39 -26.08 -16.94
N LEU A 569 6.01 -26.40 -15.70
CA LEU A 569 4.69 -26.14 -15.14
C LEU A 569 4.83 -25.05 -14.08
N SER A 570 4.25 -23.87 -14.32
CA SER A 570 4.12 -22.82 -13.31
C SER A 570 2.74 -22.87 -12.68
N LEU A 571 2.66 -22.97 -11.35
CA LEU A 571 1.40 -22.89 -10.61
C LEU A 571 1.38 -21.58 -9.82
N TYR A 572 0.45 -20.70 -10.17
CA TYR A 572 0.23 -19.41 -9.53
C TYR A 572 -0.98 -19.54 -8.61
N VAL A 573 -0.74 -19.57 -7.30
CA VAL A 573 -1.79 -19.77 -6.31
C VAL A 573 -1.99 -18.48 -5.53
N SER A 574 -3.16 -17.86 -5.70
CA SER A 574 -3.54 -16.64 -4.98
C SER A 574 -4.18 -16.97 -3.64
N ASP A 575 -3.77 -16.22 -2.61
CA ASP A 575 -4.39 -16.19 -1.28
C ASP A 575 -5.18 -14.90 -1.16
N ASN A 576 -6.50 -15.03 -1.07
CA ASN A 576 -7.41 -13.88 -1.05
C ASN A 576 -7.42 -13.11 0.29
N THR A 577 -6.64 -13.49 1.32
CA THR A 577 -6.41 -12.66 2.51
C THR A 577 -5.18 -11.76 2.41
N SER A 578 -4.04 -12.27 1.92
CA SER A 578 -2.80 -11.50 1.91
C SER A 578 -2.57 -10.75 0.60
N TYR A 579 -2.89 -9.45 0.60
CA TYR A 579 -2.55 -8.45 -0.44
C TYR A 579 -1.04 -8.41 -0.86
N GLU A 580 -0.17 -9.20 -0.24
CA GLU A 580 1.27 -9.28 -0.53
C GLU A 580 1.80 -10.68 -0.91
N SER A 581 1.00 -11.76 -0.98
CA SER A 581 1.58 -13.09 -1.32
C SER A 581 0.74 -14.09 -2.12
N ASP A 582 0.45 -13.73 -3.38
CA ASP A 582 0.41 -14.72 -4.46
C ASP A 582 1.69 -15.58 -4.47
N THR A 583 1.55 -16.91 -4.49
CA THR A 583 2.68 -17.85 -4.46
C THR A 583 2.85 -18.56 -5.80
N LEU A 584 4.00 -18.35 -6.44
CA LEU A 584 4.38 -18.94 -7.72
C LEU A 584 5.34 -20.12 -7.52
N PHE A 585 4.86 -21.33 -7.81
CA PHE A 585 5.68 -22.54 -7.89
C PHE A 585 6.08 -22.80 -9.35
N GLN A 586 7.31 -23.25 -9.62
CA GLN A 586 7.81 -23.47 -10.99
C GLN A 586 8.46 -24.84 -11.14
N PHE A 587 7.70 -25.84 -11.54
CA PHE A 587 8.16 -27.22 -11.69
C PHE A 587 8.81 -27.50 -13.05
N SER A 588 9.96 -28.16 -13.03
CA SER A 588 10.50 -28.89 -14.17
C SER A 588 10.04 -30.35 -14.12
N ILE A 589 9.51 -30.86 -15.23
CA ILE A 589 8.94 -32.21 -15.41
C ILE A 589 9.75 -32.94 -16.49
N GLN A 590 10.59 -33.88 -16.07
CA GLN A 590 11.47 -34.67 -16.95
C GLN A 590 11.06 -36.14 -16.92
N ARG A 591 10.47 -36.62 -18.03
CA ARG A 591 10.07 -38.02 -18.23
C ARG A 591 11.31 -38.85 -18.49
N LEU A 592 11.61 -39.82 -17.61
CA LEU A 592 12.88 -40.57 -17.62
C LEU A 592 12.81 -41.86 -18.46
N ASP A 593 11.61 -42.31 -18.80
CA ASP A 593 11.33 -43.40 -19.73
C ASP A 593 10.14 -43.07 -20.65
N SER A 594 10.00 -43.83 -21.74
CA SER A 594 9.01 -43.58 -22.80
C SER A 594 7.57 -43.96 -22.46
N GLU A 595 7.32 -44.58 -21.31
CA GLU A 595 5.98 -44.90 -20.81
C GLU A 595 5.53 -43.92 -19.70
N ASN A 596 6.39 -42.96 -19.35
CA ASN A 596 6.28 -42.07 -18.19
C ASN A 596 6.26 -42.78 -16.82
N ASN A 597 6.66 -44.06 -16.75
CA ASN A 597 6.63 -44.80 -15.47
C ASN A 597 7.47 -44.09 -14.39
N ASN A 598 8.57 -43.42 -14.77
CA ASN A 598 9.44 -42.67 -13.87
C ASN A 598 9.60 -41.23 -14.38
N VAL A 599 9.28 -40.25 -13.53
CA VAL A 599 9.33 -38.83 -13.88
C VAL A 599 10.01 -38.06 -12.77
N LEU A 600 11.09 -37.36 -13.09
CA LEU A 600 11.65 -36.36 -12.18
C LEU A 600 10.77 -35.11 -12.25
N VAL A 601 10.09 -34.80 -11.14
CA VAL A 601 9.38 -33.53 -10.95
C VAL A 601 10.11 -32.76 -9.87
N LEU A 602 10.56 -31.54 -10.20
CA LEU A 602 11.36 -30.71 -9.32
C LEU A 602 10.87 -29.26 -9.38
N GLU A 603 10.43 -28.72 -8.25
CA GLU A 603 10.19 -27.29 -8.09
C GLU A 603 11.54 -26.56 -8.18
N THR A 604 11.72 -25.73 -9.20
CA THR A 604 13.03 -25.24 -9.64
C THR A 604 13.67 -24.25 -8.68
N GLN A 605 12.85 -23.57 -7.87
CA GLN A 605 13.31 -22.64 -6.85
C GLN A 605 13.68 -23.39 -5.55
N SER A 606 12.70 -24.02 -4.91
CA SER A 606 12.83 -24.67 -3.59
C SER A 606 13.47 -26.07 -3.62
N LEU A 607 13.67 -26.66 -4.79
CA LEU A 607 14.14 -28.04 -5.01
C LEU A 607 13.28 -29.14 -4.37
N GLN A 608 12.01 -28.84 -4.10
CA GLN A 608 11.05 -29.84 -3.63
C GLN A 608 10.61 -30.75 -4.78
N GLY A 609 10.22 -31.99 -4.42
CA GLY A 609 9.88 -33.05 -5.36
C GLY A 609 10.92 -34.17 -5.38
N GLY A 610 11.06 -34.84 -6.52
CA GLY A 610 11.91 -36.02 -6.68
C GLY A 610 11.51 -36.86 -7.90
N ILE A 611 11.97 -38.12 -7.93
CA ILE A 611 11.56 -39.08 -8.96
C ILE A 611 10.25 -39.74 -8.50
N ILE A 612 9.16 -39.45 -9.20
CA ILE A 612 7.86 -40.09 -9.03
C ILE A 612 7.85 -41.34 -9.92
N THR A 613 7.75 -42.51 -9.32
CA THR A 613 7.42 -43.75 -10.03
C THR A 613 5.90 -43.93 -10.01
N GLN A 614 5.26 -43.81 -11.17
CA GLN A 614 3.81 -43.92 -11.30
C GLN A 614 3.33 -45.37 -11.11
N ARG A 615 2.23 -45.54 -10.37
CA ARG A 615 1.62 -46.85 -10.14
C ARG A 615 0.57 -47.14 -11.21
N LYS A 616 0.74 -48.24 -11.94
CA LYS A 616 -0.27 -48.75 -12.89
C LYS A 616 -1.38 -49.45 -12.13
N LYS A 617 -2.64 -49.10 -12.39
CA LYS A 617 -3.80 -49.71 -11.73
C LYS A 617 -3.92 -51.19 -12.14
N ILE A 618 -3.79 -52.09 -11.16
CA ILE A 618 -3.92 -53.53 -11.37
C ILE A 618 -5.42 -53.90 -11.43
N ASN A 619 -6.01 -53.79 -12.61
CA ASN A 619 -7.40 -54.18 -12.87
C ASN A 619 -7.56 -55.71 -12.81
N ASN A 620 -7.71 -56.26 -11.60
CA ASN A 620 -7.98 -57.68 -11.38
C ASN A 620 -9.42 -58.11 -11.76
N THR A 621 -10.28 -57.19 -12.18
CA THR A 621 -11.66 -57.46 -12.63
C THR A 621 -11.79 -57.38 -14.15
N GLN A 622 -12.31 -58.45 -14.78
CA GLN A 622 -12.34 -58.64 -16.24
C GLN A 622 -13.41 -57.80 -16.99
N GLN A 623 -13.85 -56.66 -16.47
CA GLN A 623 -14.85 -55.82 -17.15
C GLN A 623 -14.20 -54.93 -18.22
N GLN A 624 -14.45 -55.26 -19.48
CA GLN A 624 -13.51 -55.08 -20.58
C GLN A 624 -13.65 -53.77 -21.39
N GLN A 625 -14.29 -52.73 -20.84
CA GLN A 625 -14.66 -51.50 -21.57
C GLN A 625 -14.31 -50.18 -20.86
N ARG A 626 -13.29 -50.14 -19.99
CA ARG A 626 -12.74 -48.87 -19.50
C ARG A 626 -11.83 -48.22 -20.55
N HIS A 627 -11.98 -46.91 -20.75
CA HIS A 627 -11.16 -46.13 -21.69
C HIS A 627 -9.65 -46.28 -21.37
N PRO A 628 -8.78 -46.40 -22.39
CA PRO A 628 -7.37 -46.76 -22.21
C PRO A 628 -6.52 -45.68 -21.50
N TYR A 629 -7.06 -44.48 -21.30
CA TYR A 629 -6.32 -43.32 -20.81
C TYR A 629 -6.07 -43.31 -19.28
N GLN A 630 -6.84 -44.05 -18.48
CA GLN A 630 -6.66 -44.11 -17.01
C GLN A 630 -5.79 -45.30 -16.55
N GLN A 631 -4.60 -45.45 -17.12
CA GLN A 631 -3.69 -46.55 -16.76
C GLN A 631 -3.06 -46.40 -15.36
N TYR A 632 -2.94 -45.17 -14.86
CA TYR A 632 -2.21 -44.84 -13.63
C TYR A 632 -3.13 -44.40 -12.47
N GLU A 633 -2.63 -44.51 -11.23
CA GLU A 633 -3.21 -43.86 -10.05
C GLU A 633 -3.03 -42.33 -10.15
N PRO A 634 -4.08 -41.52 -9.83
CA PRO A 634 -3.97 -40.07 -9.78
C PRO A 634 -2.90 -39.57 -8.81
N ILE A 635 -2.28 -38.44 -9.13
CA ILE A 635 -1.23 -37.81 -8.33
C ILE A 635 -1.66 -36.38 -8.01
N TYR A 636 -1.95 -36.14 -6.74
CA TYR A 636 -2.31 -34.84 -6.21
C TYR A 636 -1.08 -34.13 -5.63
N LEU A 637 -0.91 -32.87 -6.03
CA LEU A 637 -0.02 -31.90 -5.41
C LEU A 637 -0.86 -31.01 -4.49
N ARG A 638 -0.83 -31.28 -3.19
CA ARG A 638 -1.57 -30.52 -2.16
C ARG A 638 -0.74 -29.34 -1.65
N PHE A 639 -1.40 -28.19 -1.56
CA PHE A 639 -0.86 -26.95 -1.01
C PHE A 639 -1.53 -26.65 0.35
N ASP A 640 -0.76 -26.20 1.32
CA ASP A 640 -1.21 -25.90 2.68
C ASP A 640 -0.91 -24.43 3.04
N PHE A 641 -1.94 -23.59 2.91
CA PHE A 641 -1.91 -22.14 3.22
C PHE A 641 -2.15 -21.83 4.71
N GLY A 642 -2.65 -22.80 5.48
CA GLY A 642 -2.77 -22.66 6.93
C GLY A 642 -1.41 -22.81 7.63
N SER A 643 -0.48 -23.55 7.01
CA SER A 643 0.88 -23.69 7.52
C SER A 643 1.68 -22.39 7.46
N SER A 644 2.57 -22.17 8.43
CA SER A 644 3.53 -21.04 8.43
C SER A 644 4.65 -21.14 7.36
N ASN A 645 4.44 -21.98 6.35
CA ASN A 645 5.32 -22.20 5.22
C ASN A 645 4.49 -22.33 3.93
N PRO A 646 4.18 -21.22 3.22
CA PRO A 646 3.39 -21.26 1.98
C PRO A 646 4.05 -22.04 0.84
N PHE A 647 5.26 -22.56 1.05
CA PHE A 647 5.95 -23.49 0.17
C PHE A 647 5.89 -24.95 0.68
N GLY A 648 4.84 -25.31 1.43
CA GLY A 648 4.59 -26.68 1.89
C GLY A 648 3.91 -27.53 0.82
N LEU A 649 4.69 -28.16 -0.07
CA LEU A 649 4.15 -29.05 -1.11
C LEU A 649 4.08 -30.50 -0.65
N ASN A 650 2.86 -31.04 -0.56
CA ASN A 650 2.60 -32.43 -0.21
C ASN A 650 2.14 -33.22 -1.44
N TRP A 651 2.87 -34.28 -1.79
CA TRP A 651 2.58 -35.13 -2.94
C TRP A 651 1.88 -36.40 -2.47
N ARG A 652 0.68 -36.70 -2.94
CA ARG A 652 -0.08 -37.92 -2.57
C ARG A 652 -0.63 -38.63 -3.81
N PHE A 653 -0.61 -39.96 -3.79
CA PHE A 653 -1.46 -40.76 -4.67
C PHE A 653 -2.90 -40.76 -4.13
N ALA A 654 -3.89 -41.03 -4.99
CA ALA A 654 -5.25 -41.26 -4.55
C ALA A 654 -5.37 -42.58 -3.76
N ASN A 655 -5.35 -42.51 -2.43
CA ASN A 655 -5.81 -43.62 -1.58
C ASN A 655 -7.33 -43.76 -1.76
N ALA A 656 -7.83 -44.98 -1.94
CA ALA A 656 -9.26 -45.22 -2.16
C ALA A 656 -10.11 -45.23 -0.87
N GLU A 657 -9.51 -44.94 0.29
CA GLU A 657 -10.13 -45.07 1.62
C GLU A 657 -10.21 -43.75 2.40
N ASP A 658 -9.45 -42.72 2.00
CA ASP A 658 -9.39 -41.44 2.73
C ASP A 658 -10.66 -40.59 2.51
N ASP A 659 -11.27 -40.65 1.31
CA ASP A 659 -12.48 -39.88 0.93
C ASP A 659 -13.79 -40.34 1.63
N VAL A 660 -13.74 -41.30 2.56
CA VAL A 660 -14.92 -42.02 3.08
C VAL A 660 -15.05 -41.97 4.62
N LYS A 661 -14.10 -41.36 5.35
CA LYS A 661 -14.02 -41.49 6.83
C LYS A 661 -14.07 -40.20 7.65
N GLU A 662 -14.02 -39.01 7.04
CA GLU A 662 -14.06 -37.74 7.80
C GLU A 662 -15.50 -37.25 8.13
N ASP A 663 -16.55 -37.90 7.61
CA ASP A 663 -17.96 -37.67 7.98
C ASP A 663 -18.47 -38.65 9.07
N GLY A 664 -17.56 -39.34 9.77
CA GLY A 664 -17.91 -40.33 10.79
C GLY A 664 -18.25 -39.66 12.13
N ASP A 665 -19.54 -39.40 12.34
CA ASP A 665 -20.08 -38.82 13.58
C ASP A 665 -19.93 -39.82 14.74
N GLU A 666 -18.83 -39.72 15.52
CA GLU A 666 -18.63 -40.49 16.76
C GLU A 666 -19.47 -39.85 17.87
N GLY A 667 -20.73 -40.27 17.98
CA GLY A 667 -21.63 -39.84 19.05
C GLY A 667 -21.18 -40.34 20.42
N ASP A 668 -20.86 -39.39 21.32
CA ASP A 668 -20.52 -39.63 22.73
C ASP A 668 -21.77 -40.01 23.56
N ASP A 669 -22.36 -41.17 23.28
CA ASP A 669 -23.36 -41.81 24.15
C ASP A 669 -22.64 -42.64 25.24
N SER A 670 -22.30 -42.02 26.38
CA SER A 670 -21.96 -42.75 27.61
C SER A 670 -22.33 -42.02 28.90
N ASP A 671 -23.47 -42.39 29.47
CA ASP A 671 -23.89 -42.05 30.85
C ASP A 671 -22.99 -42.72 31.93
N SER A 672 -23.24 -42.38 33.21
CA SER A 672 -22.77 -43.04 34.47
C SER A 672 -21.25 -42.95 34.80
N ASP A 673 -20.78 -42.65 36.02
CA ASP A 673 -21.41 -42.62 37.37
C ASP A 673 -20.86 -41.47 38.27
N ASP A 674 -21.73 -40.99 39.18
CA ASP A 674 -21.54 -40.44 40.54
C ASP A 674 -20.18 -39.88 41.04
N SER A 675 -20.19 -38.65 41.59
CA SER A 675 -20.01 -38.44 43.06
C SER A 675 -20.34 -37.01 43.55
N ASP A 676 -20.97 -36.97 44.72
CA ASP A 676 -21.57 -35.81 45.42
C ASP A 676 -20.62 -34.62 45.74
N TYR A 677 -21.16 -33.40 45.85
CA TYR A 677 -21.37 -32.76 47.17
C TYR A 677 -22.18 -31.44 47.12
N ASP A 678 -23.46 -31.54 47.51
CA ASP A 678 -24.26 -30.62 48.35
C ASP A 678 -23.59 -29.31 48.88
N MET A 679 -24.13 -28.13 48.55
CA MET A 679 -25.09 -27.38 49.42
C MET A 679 -25.37 -25.92 48.98
N ASN A 680 -26.65 -25.69 48.65
CA ASN A 680 -27.59 -24.74 49.29
C ASN A 680 -27.25 -23.25 49.55
N ASP A 681 -28.05 -22.39 48.89
CA ASP A 681 -29.04 -21.46 49.48
C ASP A 681 -28.71 -19.99 49.88
N ASP A 682 -29.77 -19.18 49.70
CA ASP A 682 -30.19 -17.93 50.35
C ASP A 682 -29.45 -16.58 50.12
N ASP A 683 -29.91 -15.87 49.07
CA ASP A 683 -30.82 -14.69 49.14
C ASP A 683 -30.47 -13.30 49.72
N GLU A 684 -31.06 -12.30 49.03
CA GLU A 684 -31.62 -11.00 49.45
C GLU A 684 -30.74 -9.84 50.01
N ASN A 685 -30.45 -8.89 49.09
CA ASN A 685 -31.06 -7.54 49.01
C ASN A 685 -30.70 -6.34 49.96
N ASP A 686 -30.94 -5.16 49.35
CA ASP A 686 -31.33 -3.83 49.88
C ASP A 686 -30.39 -2.97 50.75
N ASP A 687 -29.80 -1.97 50.07
CA ASP A 687 -29.98 -0.52 50.27
C ASP A 687 -29.53 0.29 51.53
N ASP A 688 -29.31 1.58 51.20
CA ASP A 688 -29.34 2.81 52.00
C ASP A 688 -28.17 3.31 52.90
N GLU A 689 -28.04 4.64 52.78
CA GLU A 689 -27.36 5.70 53.55
C GLU A 689 -26.64 5.35 54.87
N SER A 690 -25.48 5.93 55.18
CA SER A 690 -25.38 7.37 55.51
C SER A 690 -23.94 7.82 55.90
N ASN A 691 -23.76 9.11 56.21
CA ASN A 691 -22.51 9.73 56.71
C ASN A 691 -22.07 9.11 58.07
N ASP A 692 -20.81 9.21 58.52
CA ASP A 692 -20.13 10.45 58.92
C ASP A 692 -18.60 10.27 59.10
N ASN A 693 -17.89 11.40 59.11
CA ASN A 693 -16.77 11.84 59.99
C ASN A 693 -16.04 10.78 60.87
N ASP A 694 -14.73 10.85 61.14
CA ASP A 694 -13.91 12.05 61.44
C ASP A 694 -12.39 11.73 61.34
N ASN A 695 -11.59 12.70 60.87
CA ASN A 695 -10.32 13.21 61.43
C ASN A 695 -9.03 12.37 61.65
N ASP A 696 -7.91 13.13 61.60
CA ASP A 696 -6.59 13.01 62.28
C ASP A 696 -5.71 11.76 62.03
N ASP A 697 -4.38 11.82 62.04
CA ASP A 697 -3.40 12.90 61.81
C ASP A 697 -1.99 12.26 61.62
N ASP A 698 -1.00 13.06 61.19
CA ASP A 698 0.48 12.89 61.34
C ASP A 698 1.15 11.60 60.77
N ASP A 699 2.34 11.64 60.15
CA ASP A 699 3.69 12.01 60.66
C ASP A 699 4.14 11.17 61.87
N SER A 700 5.39 10.66 61.98
CA SER A 700 6.55 10.60 61.07
C SER A 700 7.59 9.58 61.63
N ASP A 701 8.68 9.32 60.88
CA ASP A 701 9.96 8.73 61.39
C ASP A 701 9.84 7.34 62.07
N ASP A 702 10.81 6.66 62.72
CA ASP A 702 12.29 6.59 62.71
C ASP A 702 12.66 5.16 63.25
N ASN A 703 13.74 4.44 62.93
CA ASN A 703 14.82 4.57 61.94
C ASN A 703 15.48 3.18 61.70
N ASP A 704 16.70 3.14 61.14
CA ASP A 704 17.84 2.21 61.37
C ASP A 704 17.63 0.81 62.01
N ASP A 705 18.32 -0.21 61.45
CA ASP A 705 19.36 -0.92 62.22
C ASP A 705 20.44 -1.57 61.31
N GLU A 706 21.65 -1.75 61.85
CA GLU A 706 22.80 -2.40 61.17
C GLU A 706 22.89 -3.89 61.53
N GLY A 707 23.58 -4.71 60.71
CA GLY A 707 23.71 -6.16 60.99
C GLY A 707 24.82 -6.84 60.19
N ASP A 708 25.90 -7.24 60.87
CA ASP A 708 27.19 -7.58 60.27
C ASP A 708 27.45 -9.11 60.11
N ASP A 709 28.49 -9.43 59.34
CA ASP A 709 29.32 -10.66 59.34
C ASP A 709 28.67 -12.08 59.38
N THR A 710 29.01 -12.91 58.39
CA THR A 710 30.08 -13.93 58.59
C THR A 710 30.47 -14.71 57.31
N ASP A 711 31.76 -14.97 57.18
CA ASP A 711 32.38 -15.89 56.20
C ASP A 711 32.08 -17.38 56.50
N ILE A 712 32.11 -18.25 55.47
CA ILE A 712 32.92 -19.49 55.43
C ILE A 712 32.78 -20.22 54.08
N ASN A 713 33.92 -20.70 53.54
CA ASN A 713 33.99 -21.58 52.36
C ASN A 713 34.02 -23.08 52.76
N SER A 714 33.24 -23.95 52.10
CA SER A 714 33.71 -25.31 51.73
C SER A 714 32.83 -26.03 50.68
N ASN A 715 33.50 -26.84 49.84
CA ASN A 715 32.91 -27.68 48.79
C ASN A 715 32.12 -28.90 49.34
N GLY A 716 31.25 -29.50 48.52
CA GLY A 716 30.95 -30.94 48.64
C GLY A 716 29.69 -31.45 47.93
N ASP A 717 29.84 -32.27 46.89
CA ASP A 717 28.74 -32.99 46.23
C ASP A 717 28.18 -34.17 47.07
N ILE A 718 26.87 -34.41 46.96
CA ILE A 718 26.19 -35.73 47.01
C ILE A 718 24.76 -35.48 46.45
N VAL A 719 24.38 -35.95 45.25
CA VAL A 719 24.15 -37.34 44.77
C VAL A 719 22.86 -37.98 45.33
N CYS A 720 21.79 -37.95 44.52
CA CYS A 720 20.88 -39.08 44.23
C CYS A 720 19.76 -38.67 43.24
N LEU A 721 18.96 -39.56 42.62
CA LEU A 721 19.24 -40.82 41.90
C LEU A 721 17.93 -41.32 41.27
N LEU A 722 17.90 -41.67 39.97
CA LEU A 722 17.01 -42.71 39.43
C LEU A 722 17.51 -43.20 38.05
N LEU A 723 17.32 -44.49 37.76
CA LEU A 723 18.09 -45.20 36.73
C LEU A 723 17.40 -46.51 36.32
N THR A 724 17.13 -46.74 35.03
CA THR A 724 16.61 -48.02 34.51
C THR A 724 17.39 -48.50 33.26
N CYS A 725 17.38 -49.82 33.02
CA CYS A 725 18.30 -50.57 32.14
C CYS A 725 17.82 -50.68 30.66
N LYS A 726 18.70 -50.72 29.63
CA LYS A 726 19.51 -51.87 29.08
C LYS A 726 18.60 -52.90 28.34
N LYS A 727 18.95 -53.58 27.23
CA LYS A 727 20.24 -54.13 26.75
C LYS A 727 20.12 -54.67 25.29
N LEU A 728 21.25 -55.12 24.71
CA LEU A 728 21.46 -55.94 23.48
C LEU A 728 21.63 -55.14 22.17
N TYR A 729 22.48 -55.53 21.20
CA TYR A 729 23.36 -56.72 21.10
C TYR A 729 24.80 -56.32 20.71
N SER A 730 25.78 -57.18 21.01
CA SER A 730 27.20 -57.00 20.65
C SER A 730 27.79 -58.30 20.10
N ASN A 731 28.50 -58.26 18.95
CA ASN A 731 29.66 -59.12 18.64
C ASN A 731 30.17 -58.92 17.20
N SER A 732 31.39 -58.38 17.05
CA SER A 732 32.54 -59.10 16.45
C SER A 732 33.70 -58.13 16.20
N SER A 733 34.90 -58.53 16.62
CA SER A 733 36.13 -57.77 16.46
C SER A 733 37.19 -58.62 15.76
N ASN A 734 37.78 -58.14 14.66
CA ASN A 734 39.18 -58.44 14.33
C ASN A 734 39.73 -57.67 13.12
N ILE A 735 41.02 -57.29 13.23
CA ILE A 735 42.02 -57.06 12.17
C ILE A 735 41.71 -55.93 11.13
N GLY A 736 42.59 -54.95 10.87
CA GLY A 736 43.89 -54.63 11.49
C GLY A 736 44.84 -53.84 10.57
N GLY A 737 45.68 -52.96 11.13
CA GLY A 737 46.73 -52.19 10.40
C GLY A 737 46.20 -50.98 9.59
N LEU A 738 46.96 -49.90 9.36
CA LEU A 738 48.40 -49.68 9.47
C LEU A 738 48.74 -48.22 9.89
N LYS A 739 50.03 -47.90 10.13
CA LYS A 739 50.53 -46.54 10.41
C LYS A 739 51.23 -45.90 9.19
N ARG A 740 51.34 -44.56 9.22
CA ARG A 740 52.36 -43.65 8.60
C ARG A 740 52.19 -43.11 7.15
N LEU A 741 52.64 -41.85 7.02
CA LEU A 741 53.20 -41.15 5.82
C LEU A 741 52.17 -40.71 4.74
N ILE A 742 52.31 -39.58 4.00
CA ILE A 742 53.45 -38.68 3.65
C ILE A 742 53.08 -37.17 3.66
N ARG A 743 54.03 -36.32 4.12
CA ARG A 743 54.34 -34.87 3.88
C ARG A 743 53.31 -33.89 3.26
N PHE A 744 53.24 -32.69 3.86
CA PHE A 744 52.97 -31.39 3.19
C PHE A 744 54.26 -30.72 2.69
N LYS A 745 54.15 -29.67 1.86
CA LYS A 745 55.26 -28.83 1.35
C LYS A 745 54.80 -27.40 1.03
N GLY A 746 55.53 -26.37 1.49
CA GLY A 746 55.46 -24.99 0.98
C GLY A 746 55.25 -23.90 2.03
N ILE A 747 56.31 -23.14 2.34
CA ILE A 747 56.29 -21.82 3.00
C ILE A 747 57.47 -21.01 2.44
N GLU A 748 57.23 -19.76 2.05
CA GLU A 748 58.12 -18.58 2.01
C GLU A 748 57.17 -17.39 1.69
N VAL A 749 57.15 -16.17 2.26
CA VAL A 749 57.95 -15.31 3.18
C VAL A 749 58.09 -13.93 2.50
N ILE A 750 58.07 -12.84 3.30
CA ILE A 750 57.94 -11.44 2.86
C ILE A 750 59.32 -10.75 2.78
N ASP A 751 59.44 -9.69 1.98
CA ASP A 751 60.63 -8.82 1.82
C ASP A 751 60.40 -7.38 2.38
N ASN A 752 61.49 -6.64 2.62
CA ASN A 752 61.53 -5.40 3.43
C ASN A 752 61.62 -4.06 2.65
N TYR A 753 61.20 -3.96 1.38
CA TYR A 753 61.29 -2.71 0.60
C TYR A 753 59.93 -2.13 0.15
N GLY A 754 59.18 -1.54 1.08
CA GLY A 754 57.78 -1.09 0.84
C GLY A 754 57.59 0.17 -0.04
N ARG A 755 56.61 0.09 -0.96
CA ARG A 755 55.90 1.16 -1.73
C ARG A 755 54.73 0.50 -2.51
N ILE A 756 53.65 1.16 -2.98
CA ILE A 756 52.69 2.16 -2.42
C ILE A 756 51.58 2.38 -3.49
N THR A 757 50.31 2.59 -3.10
CA THR A 757 49.23 3.40 -3.78
C THR A 757 47.87 3.24 -3.06
N GLN A 758 46.91 4.19 -2.94
CA GLN A 758 46.91 5.68 -2.99
C GLN A 758 45.50 6.27 -2.59
N GLU A 759 45.42 7.31 -1.70
CA GLU A 759 44.32 8.33 -1.54
C GLU A 759 42.87 7.85 -1.12
N PHE A 760 41.77 8.62 -0.79
CA PHE A 760 41.39 10.01 -0.37
C PHE A 760 39.88 10.00 0.15
N LYS A 761 39.16 11.03 0.74
CA LYS A 761 39.43 12.36 1.39
C LYS A 761 38.16 13.22 1.80
N SER A 762 37.69 13.11 3.05
CA SER A 762 37.00 14.12 3.92
C SER A 762 35.56 14.65 3.63
N ALA A 763 34.75 14.84 4.69
CA ALA A 763 33.49 15.62 4.70
C ALA A 763 33.05 16.10 6.12
N THR A 764 32.07 17.04 6.18
CA THR A 764 31.68 17.86 7.35
C THR A 764 30.84 17.16 8.44
N THR A 765 30.93 17.63 9.70
CA THR A 765 30.32 17.01 10.89
C THR A 765 28.95 17.58 11.32
N GLN A 766 27.88 16.92 10.89
CA GLN A 766 26.61 16.87 11.64
C GLN A 766 26.67 15.78 12.72
N PHE A 767 26.01 15.99 13.86
CA PHE A 767 26.09 15.13 15.05
C PHE A 767 24.68 14.82 15.60
N LYS A 768 24.41 13.56 15.96
CA LYS A 768 23.13 13.14 16.54
C LYS A 768 23.37 12.20 17.73
N LEU A 769 22.80 12.55 18.88
CA LEU A 769 22.93 11.82 20.14
C LEU A 769 21.65 11.04 20.44
N ASN A 770 21.81 9.74 20.72
CA ASN A 770 20.70 8.79 20.76
C ASN A 770 20.37 8.21 22.16
N SER A 771 21.19 8.46 23.18
CA SER A 771 20.91 8.11 24.58
C SER A 771 21.60 9.09 25.55
N PHE A 772 21.05 9.26 26.75
CA PHE A 772 21.64 10.13 27.77
C PHE A 772 22.74 9.44 28.60
N LYS A 773 22.75 8.10 28.71
CA LYS A 773 23.86 7.37 29.36
C LYS A 773 25.18 7.64 28.64
N ASP A 774 25.17 7.70 27.31
CA ASP A 774 26.34 8.02 26.48
C ASP A 774 26.90 9.42 26.78
N ILE A 775 26.01 10.39 27.04
CA ILE A 775 26.38 11.78 27.32
C ILE A 775 27.04 11.92 28.69
N LEU A 776 26.53 11.21 29.71
CA LEU A 776 27.09 11.28 31.07
C LEU A 776 28.46 10.59 31.18
N VAL A 777 28.67 9.47 30.47
CA VAL A 777 29.93 8.74 30.45
C VAL A 777 31.02 9.44 29.60
N ASN A 778 30.63 10.32 28.67
CA ASN A 778 31.56 10.90 27.68
C ASN A 778 31.54 12.44 27.58
N LYS A 779 31.17 13.16 28.65
CA LYS A 779 31.05 14.64 28.61
C LYS A 779 32.27 15.36 28.02
N GLU A 780 33.50 14.90 28.27
CA GLU A 780 34.70 15.59 27.79
C GLU A 780 34.97 15.45 26.28
N THR A 781 34.57 14.34 25.65
CA THR A 781 34.79 14.14 24.21
C THR A 781 33.82 14.91 23.33
N LEU A 782 32.72 15.43 23.89
CA LEU A 782 31.81 16.30 23.15
C LEU A 782 32.41 17.70 22.94
N TYR A 783 33.11 18.26 23.93
CA TYR A 783 33.69 19.62 23.84
C TYR A 783 35.01 19.68 23.06
N SER A 784 35.66 18.54 22.81
CA SER A 784 36.88 18.48 22.00
C SER A 784 36.63 18.49 20.48
N VAL A 785 35.37 18.55 20.04
CA VAL A 785 34.96 18.71 18.64
C VAL A 785 34.40 20.13 18.41
N PRO A 786 35.25 21.15 18.20
CA PRO A 786 34.81 22.55 18.07
C PRO A 786 34.06 22.87 16.76
N SER A 787 33.80 21.87 15.91
CA SER A 787 33.27 22.01 14.54
C SER A 787 31.82 21.52 14.37
N ILE A 788 31.04 21.41 15.44
CA ILE A 788 29.63 20.96 15.37
C ILE A 788 28.73 22.17 15.12
N GLU A 789 28.27 22.35 13.88
CA GLU A 789 27.30 23.39 13.52
C GLU A 789 25.84 22.95 13.66
N THR A 790 25.57 21.65 13.79
CA THR A 790 24.21 21.11 13.93
C THR A 790 24.21 19.86 14.80
N LEU A 791 23.35 19.86 15.82
CA LEU A 791 23.23 18.82 16.83
C LEU A 791 21.78 18.38 16.99
N PHE A 792 21.51 17.09 16.82
CA PHE A 792 20.20 16.49 17.08
C PHE A 792 20.27 15.65 18.36
N ILE A 793 19.29 15.80 19.23
CA ILE A 793 19.12 15.04 20.47
C ILE A 793 17.70 14.50 20.41
N ILE A 794 17.53 13.20 20.57
CA ILE A 794 16.22 12.54 20.62
C ILE A 794 16.27 11.53 21.77
N TYR A 795 15.12 11.12 22.30
CA TYR A 795 14.97 10.15 23.38
C TYR A 795 13.69 9.32 23.14
N PRO A 796 13.73 7.98 23.33
CA PRO A 796 12.54 7.14 23.14
C PRO A 796 11.59 7.24 24.34
N SER A 797 10.28 7.37 24.09
CA SER A 797 9.27 7.73 25.09
C SER A 797 8.70 6.56 25.93
N GLN A 798 9.44 5.46 26.09
CA GLN A 798 8.99 4.25 26.83
C GLN A 798 9.85 3.95 28.08
N LEU A 799 10.59 4.94 28.60
CA LEU A 799 11.40 4.83 29.82
C LEU A 799 11.18 6.07 30.71
N ASP A 800 11.21 5.86 32.02
CA ASP A 800 10.71 6.75 33.09
C ASP A 800 10.73 8.27 32.85
N ASN A 801 9.56 8.88 33.05
CA ASN A 801 9.31 10.33 32.99
C ASN A 801 10.09 11.16 34.04
N THR A 802 10.80 10.53 34.97
CA THR A 802 11.47 11.17 36.11
C THR A 802 12.85 11.75 35.79
N SER A 803 13.47 11.36 34.66
CA SER A 803 14.87 11.69 34.36
C SER A 803 15.10 13.07 33.70
N LYS A 804 15.32 14.10 34.53
CA LYS A 804 15.69 15.47 34.09
C LYS A 804 17.11 15.52 33.49
N MET A 805 17.25 16.14 32.31
CA MET A 805 18.48 16.15 31.50
C MET A 805 19.09 17.56 31.38
N ASP A 806 20.14 17.84 32.15
CA ASP A 806 20.84 19.14 32.08
C ASP A 806 21.69 19.28 30.80
N LEU A 807 21.28 20.19 29.92
CA LEU A 807 21.95 20.53 28.67
C LEU A 807 22.70 21.88 28.71
N ARG A 808 22.88 22.48 29.90
CA ARG A 808 23.74 23.67 30.09
C ARG A 808 25.14 23.46 29.54
N SER A 809 25.62 22.22 29.59
CA SER A 809 26.94 21.81 29.11
C SER A 809 27.14 22.03 27.59
N ILE A 810 26.07 22.01 26.78
CA ILE A 810 26.11 22.19 25.31
C ILE A 810 26.49 23.61 24.90
N SER A 811 26.33 24.61 25.77
CA SER A 811 26.80 26.01 25.56
C SER A 811 28.31 26.14 25.22
N ARG A 812 29.08 25.06 25.39
CA ARG A 812 30.51 24.95 25.08
C ARG A 812 30.84 24.59 23.62
N LEU A 813 29.86 24.47 22.71
CA LEU A 813 30.08 24.12 21.29
C LEU A 813 30.06 25.38 20.39
N PRO A 814 31.13 26.19 20.33
CA PRO A 814 31.08 27.62 19.98
C PRO A 814 30.40 27.98 18.65
N ILE A 815 30.34 27.07 17.68
CA ILE A 815 29.75 27.32 16.35
C ILE A 815 28.39 26.64 16.11
N LEU A 816 27.74 26.08 17.13
CA LEU A 816 26.45 25.39 16.95
C LEU A 816 25.36 26.36 16.42
N GLN A 817 24.95 26.16 15.17
CA GLN A 817 23.96 26.98 14.46
C GLN A 817 22.56 26.36 14.44
N ARG A 818 22.41 25.04 14.62
CA ARG A 818 21.10 24.37 14.70
C ARG A 818 21.07 23.30 15.79
N LEU A 819 19.97 23.20 16.50
CA LEU A 819 19.78 22.26 17.61
C LEU A 819 18.36 21.69 17.54
N GLU A 820 18.22 20.38 17.65
CA GLU A 820 16.93 19.72 17.84
C GLU A 820 16.98 18.86 19.09
N ILE A 821 15.91 18.89 19.89
CA ILE A 821 15.83 18.22 21.19
C ILE A 821 14.45 17.57 21.33
N ARG A 822 14.39 16.24 21.31
CA ARG A 822 13.20 15.45 21.63
C ARG A 822 13.46 14.65 22.91
N THR A 823 13.06 15.16 24.07
CA THR A 823 13.40 14.60 25.40
C THR A 823 12.25 14.81 26.38
N GLY A 824 12.12 13.98 27.42
CA GLY A 824 11.14 14.20 28.48
C GLY A 824 11.23 15.61 29.10
N GLN A 825 12.38 15.93 29.71
CA GLN A 825 12.63 17.26 30.30
C GLN A 825 14.11 17.64 30.16
N SER A 826 14.43 18.75 29.48
CA SER A 826 15.83 19.18 29.33
C SER A 826 16.05 20.70 29.16
N PHE A 827 17.17 21.19 29.69
CA PHE A 827 17.50 22.61 29.81
C PHE A 827 18.67 23.02 28.89
N PRO A 828 18.45 23.50 27.66
CA PRO A 828 19.54 23.92 26.77
C PRO A 828 20.26 25.16 27.33
N GLY A 829 21.59 25.07 27.47
CA GLY A 829 22.42 26.21 27.88
C GLY A 829 22.44 27.32 26.83
N PRO A 830 22.63 28.59 27.25
CA PRO A 830 22.58 29.75 26.34
C PRO A 830 23.62 29.62 25.22
N HIS A 831 23.17 29.73 23.97
CA HIS A 831 24.03 29.49 22.81
C HIS A 831 24.03 30.69 21.84
N PRO A 832 25.09 31.53 21.81
CA PRO A 832 25.08 32.82 21.13
C PRO A 832 25.06 32.71 19.59
N THR A 833 25.53 31.60 19.04
CA THR A 833 25.62 31.33 17.59
C THR A 833 24.46 30.51 17.02
N LEU A 834 23.50 30.09 17.87
CA LEU A 834 22.40 29.22 17.47
C LEU A 834 21.34 29.98 16.68
N LYS A 835 20.96 29.47 15.51
CA LYS A 835 20.02 30.08 14.54
C LYS A 835 18.71 29.30 14.36
N SER A 836 18.68 28.00 14.68
CA SER A 836 17.46 27.18 14.64
C SER A 836 17.38 26.27 15.86
N LEU A 837 16.21 26.20 16.50
CA LEU A 837 15.92 25.31 17.62
C LEU A 837 14.60 24.56 17.40
N THR A 838 14.62 23.23 17.47
CA THR A 838 13.43 22.38 17.42
C THR A 838 13.27 21.62 18.74
N LEU A 839 12.08 21.59 19.32
CA LEU A 839 11.76 21.01 20.63
C LEU A 839 10.59 20.03 20.50
N GLY A 840 10.88 18.74 20.44
CA GLY A 840 9.90 17.65 20.43
C GLY A 840 9.83 16.95 21.78
N LEU A 841 9.55 17.67 22.85
CA LEU A 841 9.43 17.08 24.20
C LEU A 841 8.22 16.12 24.25
N SER A 842 8.21 15.16 25.19
CA SER A 842 7.12 14.16 25.30
C SER A 842 6.01 14.55 26.29
N THR A 843 6.25 15.55 27.13
CA THR A 843 5.29 16.12 28.09
C THR A 843 5.33 17.64 28.01
N SER A 844 4.30 18.32 28.53
CA SER A 844 4.24 19.78 28.48
C SER A 844 5.26 20.45 29.40
N TYR A 845 5.71 21.67 29.02
CA TYR A 845 6.96 22.23 29.55
C TYR A 845 6.93 23.77 29.72
N PRO A 846 7.39 24.32 30.87
CA PRO A 846 7.51 25.76 31.10
C PRO A 846 8.49 26.45 30.13
N VAL A 847 8.08 27.53 29.46
CA VAL A 847 8.96 28.25 28.51
C VAL A 847 9.96 29.16 29.22
N ILE A 848 9.61 29.68 30.39
CA ILE A 848 10.54 30.46 31.24
C ILE A 848 11.80 29.66 31.60
N ASP A 849 11.66 28.35 31.83
CA ASP A 849 12.75 27.41 32.14
C ASP A 849 13.74 27.23 30.98
N LEU A 850 13.28 27.36 29.72
CA LEU A 850 14.11 27.23 28.53
C LEU A 850 15.03 28.45 28.29
N GLN A 851 14.79 29.58 28.96
CA GLN A 851 15.63 30.80 28.95
C GLN A 851 16.00 31.29 27.52
N LEU A 852 15.04 31.20 26.60
CA LEU A 852 15.24 31.34 25.15
C LEU A 852 15.79 32.73 24.73
N THR A 853 15.57 33.77 25.53
CA THR A 853 16.14 35.12 25.35
C THR A 853 17.65 35.15 25.14
N LYS A 854 18.38 34.18 25.70
CA LYS A 854 19.85 34.13 25.66
C LYS A 854 20.41 33.61 24.34
N PHE A 855 19.56 33.08 23.46
CA PHE A 855 19.93 32.59 22.13
C PHE A 855 19.83 33.73 21.10
N VAL A 856 20.71 34.72 21.23
CA VAL A 856 20.59 36.00 20.51
C VAL A 856 20.63 35.91 18.98
N SER A 857 21.14 34.81 18.41
CA SER A 857 21.14 34.56 16.95
C SER A 857 19.93 33.78 16.45
N LEU A 858 18.96 33.42 17.30
CA LEU A 858 17.94 32.42 16.99
C LEU A 858 16.87 32.93 16.01
N THR A 859 17.05 32.60 14.73
CA THR A 859 16.11 32.94 13.64
C THR A 859 14.91 32.00 13.50
N LYS A 860 15.01 30.73 13.94
CA LYS A 860 13.88 29.78 13.91
C LYS A 860 13.72 29.04 15.23
N LEU A 861 12.47 28.91 15.70
CA LEU A 861 12.08 28.07 16.83
C LEU A 861 10.86 27.22 16.46
N THR A 862 10.80 25.96 16.90
CA THR A 862 9.68 25.05 16.58
C THR A 862 9.45 24.05 17.70
N PHE A 863 8.25 24.04 18.29
CA PHE A 863 7.76 22.97 19.16
C PHE A 863 6.99 21.95 18.31
N GLU A 864 7.36 20.66 18.39
CA GLU A 864 6.92 19.63 17.43
C GLU A 864 5.89 18.64 18.01
N SER A 865 6.05 18.24 19.28
CA SER A 865 5.16 17.28 19.94
C SER A 865 4.55 17.83 21.23
N ALA A 866 5.35 18.35 22.15
CA ALA A 866 4.90 18.91 23.42
C ALA A 866 4.29 20.31 23.32
N TYR A 867 3.44 20.58 24.30
CA TYR A 867 2.79 21.86 24.55
C TYR A 867 3.60 22.68 25.56
N ALA A 868 3.79 23.96 25.27
CA ALA A 868 4.41 24.92 26.16
C ALA A 868 3.42 25.47 27.19
N LYS A 869 3.88 25.64 28.42
CA LYS A 869 3.24 26.41 29.50
C LYS A 869 4.13 27.56 29.95
N ASP A 870 3.68 28.33 30.93
CA ASP A 870 4.43 29.41 31.60
C ASP A 870 5.10 30.36 30.60
N ILE A 871 4.29 30.85 29.64
CA ILE A 871 4.73 31.85 28.67
C ILE A 871 4.54 33.26 29.24
N GLY A 872 5.41 34.18 28.88
CA GLY A 872 5.34 35.57 29.30
C GLY A 872 6.09 36.54 28.42
N PRO A 873 5.95 37.86 28.70
CA PRO A 873 6.60 38.94 27.97
C PRO A 873 8.09 38.71 27.74
N GLY A 874 8.49 38.83 26.48
CA GLY A 874 9.91 38.89 26.10
C GLY A 874 10.71 37.62 26.38
N LEU A 875 10.09 36.47 26.68
CA LEU A 875 10.81 35.19 26.84
C LEU A 875 11.46 34.71 25.53
N PHE A 876 10.95 35.14 24.38
CA PHE A 876 11.46 34.78 23.06
C PHE A 876 12.50 35.79 22.53
N PRO A 877 13.60 35.33 21.89
CA PRO A 877 14.64 36.20 21.34
C PRO A 877 14.15 36.95 20.09
N SER A 878 14.38 38.26 20.04
CA SER A 878 13.89 39.19 19.01
C SER A 878 14.43 38.96 17.59
N SER A 879 15.39 38.05 17.42
CA SER A 879 15.95 37.65 16.12
C SER A 879 15.13 36.59 15.37
N LEU A 880 14.04 36.08 15.95
CA LEU A 880 13.17 35.10 15.30
C LEU A 880 12.48 35.66 14.06
N THR A 881 12.61 34.95 12.94
CA THR A 881 11.87 35.15 11.68
C THR A 881 10.82 34.06 11.45
N SER A 882 10.96 32.89 12.08
CA SER A 882 9.99 31.80 12.05
C SER A 882 9.80 31.17 13.44
N LEU A 883 8.57 31.09 13.92
CA LEU A 883 8.21 30.54 15.22
C LEU A 883 7.04 29.56 15.05
N THR A 884 7.22 28.31 15.50
CA THR A 884 6.12 27.35 15.65
C THR A 884 6.01 26.98 17.12
N LEU A 885 4.84 27.17 17.70
CA LEU A 885 4.48 26.85 19.06
C LEU A 885 3.38 25.78 19.07
N ARG A 886 3.40 24.90 20.07
CA ARG A 886 2.20 24.22 20.57
C ARG A 886 2.04 24.65 22.02
N LEU A 887 0.86 25.04 22.47
CA LEU A 887 0.65 25.62 23.80
C LEU A 887 -0.48 24.92 24.55
N GLU A 888 -0.37 24.81 25.85
CA GLU A 888 -1.45 24.31 26.72
C GLU A 888 -2.31 25.47 27.27
N GLU A 889 -1.71 26.66 27.35
CA GLU A 889 -2.31 27.91 27.83
C GLU A 889 -2.25 29.01 26.77
N ILE A 890 -2.86 30.16 27.07
CA ILE A 890 -2.87 31.31 26.16
C ILE A 890 -1.81 32.32 26.63
N PRO A 891 -0.87 32.73 25.76
CA PRO A 891 0.26 33.55 26.17
C PRO A 891 -0.19 34.96 26.57
N PRO A 892 0.41 35.57 27.61
CA PRO A 892 0.17 36.97 27.97
C PRO A 892 0.33 37.91 26.77
N ARG A 893 -0.48 38.98 26.72
CA ARG A 893 -0.60 39.86 25.54
C ARG A 893 0.75 40.32 25.00
N ASP A 894 1.64 40.73 25.89
CA ASP A 894 2.95 41.31 25.62
C ASP A 894 4.05 40.28 25.25
N THR A 895 3.73 38.98 25.22
CA THR A 895 4.63 37.88 24.85
C THR A 895 5.41 38.14 23.56
N PHE A 896 4.73 38.60 22.50
CA PHE A 896 5.31 38.67 21.16
C PHE A 896 5.90 40.04 20.79
N LEU A 897 5.78 41.06 21.64
CA LEU A 897 6.20 42.44 21.33
C LEU A 897 7.69 42.61 20.95
N SER A 898 8.55 41.66 21.36
CA SER A 898 9.97 41.66 21.00
C SER A 898 10.26 41.16 19.57
N LEU A 899 9.35 40.40 18.94
CA LEU A 899 9.63 39.60 17.75
C LEU A 899 9.38 40.36 16.43
N THR A 900 9.76 41.64 16.35
CA THR A 900 9.44 42.53 15.20
C THR A 900 9.96 42.04 13.84
N LEU A 901 10.87 41.07 13.79
CA LEU A 901 11.40 40.42 12.58
C LEU A 901 10.62 39.16 12.15
N LEU A 902 9.59 38.75 12.88
CA LEU A 902 8.86 37.50 12.65
C LEU A 902 8.03 37.56 11.36
N GLU A 903 8.33 36.69 10.40
CA GLU A 903 7.59 36.60 9.13
C GLU A 903 6.56 35.46 9.13
N THR A 904 6.80 34.42 9.92
CA THR A 904 5.93 33.23 10.04
C THR A 904 5.74 32.82 11.50
N LEU A 905 4.50 32.79 11.95
CA LEU A 905 4.08 32.30 13.26
C LEU A 905 3.11 31.13 13.06
N LYS A 906 3.40 29.95 13.65
CA LYS A 906 2.42 28.89 13.91
C LYS A 906 2.19 28.76 15.42
N ILE A 907 0.94 28.55 15.81
CA ILE A 907 0.48 28.20 17.14
C ILE A 907 -0.40 26.95 17.00
N ASP A 908 -0.40 26.07 18.00
CA ASP A 908 -1.12 24.80 18.04
C ASP A 908 -1.65 24.65 19.48
N LEU A 909 -2.87 25.12 19.76
CA LEU A 909 -3.40 25.15 21.13
C LEU A 909 -4.02 23.82 21.50
N GLN A 910 -3.61 23.23 22.62
CA GLN A 910 -4.30 22.09 23.22
C GLN A 910 -5.72 22.50 23.65
N THR A 911 -6.55 21.53 24.02
CA THR A 911 -7.88 21.80 24.59
C THR A 911 -7.78 22.63 25.88
N ILE A 912 -8.13 23.91 25.79
CA ILE A 912 -7.93 24.92 26.84
C ILE A 912 -9.07 24.85 27.87
N SER A 913 -8.77 24.76 29.16
CA SER A 913 -9.82 24.79 30.20
C SER A 913 -10.54 26.15 30.24
N THR A 914 -11.81 26.12 30.62
CA THR A 914 -12.72 27.27 30.61
C THR A 914 -12.49 28.25 31.77
N ASP A 915 -11.68 27.87 32.75
CA ASP A 915 -11.76 28.43 34.11
C ASP A 915 -10.86 29.66 34.33
N MET A 916 -10.22 30.15 33.26
CA MET A 916 -9.38 31.34 33.31
C MET A 916 -10.22 32.61 33.47
N ILE A 917 -10.02 33.31 34.59
CA ILE A 917 -10.73 34.55 34.94
C ILE A 917 -10.22 35.74 34.11
N GLY A 918 -10.64 35.78 32.85
CA GLY A 918 -10.37 36.88 31.93
C GLY A 918 -10.53 36.47 30.47
N LYS A 919 -11.06 37.37 29.63
CA LYS A 919 -11.18 37.10 28.19
C LYS A 919 -9.77 37.00 27.57
N PRO A 920 -9.36 35.83 27.06
CA PRO A 920 -8.00 35.63 26.61
C PRO A 920 -7.67 36.47 25.37
N PHE A 921 -6.41 36.90 25.26
CA PHE A 921 -5.97 37.82 24.21
C PHE A 921 -4.50 37.59 23.83
N ILE A 922 -4.20 37.50 22.53
CA ILE A 922 -2.84 37.43 21.96
C ILE A 922 -2.58 38.70 21.14
N ASP A 923 -1.51 39.43 21.44
CA ASP A 923 -1.16 40.65 20.69
C ASP A 923 -0.08 40.38 19.63
N LEU A 924 -0.37 40.69 18.37
CA LEU A 924 0.56 40.51 17.23
C LEU A 924 0.74 41.79 16.39
N ASP A 925 0.08 42.92 16.70
CA ASP A 925 0.13 44.14 15.86
C ASP A 925 1.55 44.71 15.73
N SER A 926 2.40 44.47 16.73
CA SER A 926 3.84 44.80 16.72
C SER A 926 4.66 44.04 15.66
N LEU A 927 4.14 42.92 15.14
CA LEU A 927 4.84 42.03 14.22
C LEU A 927 4.72 42.50 12.77
N VAL A 928 5.18 43.72 12.48
CA VAL A 928 5.01 44.43 11.19
C VAL A 928 5.60 43.74 9.95
N ASN A 929 6.35 42.64 10.13
CA ASN A 929 6.88 41.80 9.06
C ASN A 929 6.14 40.46 8.88
N LEU A 930 5.14 40.18 9.72
CA LEU A 930 4.42 38.90 9.73
C LEU A 930 3.57 38.77 8.47
N LYS A 931 3.91 37.78 7.64
CA LYS A 931 3.22 37.47 6.38
C LYS A 931 2.30 36.28 6.53
N THR A 932 2.70 35.32 7.38
CA THR A 932 2.03 34.05 7.68
C THR A 932 1.76 33.94 9.18
N LEU A 933 0.48 33.85 9.54
CA LEU A 933 0.02 33.35 10.84
C LEU A 933 -0.67 32.00 10.62
N ILE A 934 -0.49 31.05 11.54
CA ILE A 934 -1.19 29.77 11.62
C ILE A 934 -1.57 29.52 13.08
N ILE A 935 -2.81 29.17 13.39
CA ILE A 935 -3.28 28.84 14.74
C ILE A 935 -4.22 27.63 14.63
N SER A 936 -3.73 26.44 14.96
CA SER A 936 -4.53 25.20 15.01
C SER A 936 -4.86 24.80 16.46
N SER A 937 -5.71 23.79 16.62
CA SER A 937 -5.99 23.11 17.88
C SER A 937 -6.43 21.68 17.59
N ASP A 938 -6.29 20.79 18.57
CA ASP A 938 -6.36 19.33 18.45
C ASP A 938 -7.65 18.70 19.00
N GLY A 939 -8.59 19.50 19.53
CA GLY A 939 -9.78 18.99 20.19
C GLY A 939 -10.99 19.93 20.22
N SER A 940 -12.06 19.45 20.85
CA SER A 940 -13.33 20.15 21.05
C SER A 940 -13.24 21.20 22.17
N VAL A 941 -12.50 22.29 21.90
CA VAL A 941 -12.39 23.46 22.80
C VAL A 941 -13.78 24.00 23.14
N LYS A 942 -14.19 23.87 24.41
CA LYS A 942 -15.52 24.24 24.90
C LYS A 942 -15.71 25.76 24.97
N ASN A 943 -16.26 26.34 23.90
CA ASN A 943 -16.82 27.71 23.80
C ASN A 943 -15.92 28.91 24.20
N SER A 944 -14.70 28.71 24.70
CA SER A 944 -13.76 29.79 25.00
C SER A 944 -13.26 30.44 23.69
N SER A 945 -13.29 31.78 23.64
CA SER A 945 -12.91 32.54 22.44
C SER A 945 -11.75 33.50 22.70
N ILE A 946 -10.74 33.39 21.84
CA ILE A 946 -9.42 34.01 22.01
C ILE A 946 -9.34 35.27 21.17
N SER A 947 -9.16 36.43 21.78
CA SER A 947 -9.00 37.67 21.04
C SER A 947 -7.59 37.76 20.44
N ILE A 948 -7.42 38.18 19.19
CA ILE A 948 -6.11 38.20 18.52
C ILE A 948 -6.00 39.45 17.63
N SER A 949 -5.08 40.36 17.95
CA SER A 949 -4.71 41.46 17.04
C SER A 949 -3.78 40.95 15.94
N ILE A 950 -3.77 41.57 14.75
CA ILE A 950 -3.11 41.03 13.55
C ILE A 950 -2.50 42.15 12.69
N PRO A 951 -1.20 42.09 12.37
CA PRO A 951 -0.50 43.18 11.69
C PRO A 951 -0.92 43.30 10.21
N PRO A 952 -1.01 44.52 9.62
CA PRO A 952 -1.46 44.74 8.24
C PRO A 952 -0.63 44.07 7.12
N SER A 953 0.56 43.57 7.46
CA SER A 953 1.48 42.81 6.58
C SER A 953 1.00 41.40 6.27
N ILE A 954 0.03 40.88 7.03
CA ILE A 954 -0.48 39.52 6.89
C ILE A 954 -1.11 39.32 5.50
N LYS A 955 -0.54 38.37 4.77
CA LYS A 955 -1.05 37.85 3.50
C LYS A 955 -1.82 36.54 3.70
N ILE A 956 -1.44 35.84 4.76
CA ILE A 956 -1.69 34.44 5.03
C ILE A 956 -2.13 34.33 6.49
N LEU A 957 -3.37 33.97 6.74
CA LEU A 957 -3.92 33.86 8.09
C LEU A 957 -4.65 32.54 8.26
N ASP A 958 -3.95 31.53 8.75
CA ASP A 958 -4.50 30.23 9.06
C ASP A 958 -5.04 30.19 10.50
N LEU A 959 -6.35 29.99 10.72
CA LEU A 959 -6.91 29.77 12.05
C LEU A 959 -7.76 28.48 11.98
N LYS A 960 -7.16 27.33 12.28
CA LYS A 960 -7.79 26.01 12.46
C LYS A 960 -8.34 25.82 13.89
N PHE A 961 -9.17 24.80 14.07
CA PHE A 961 -10.21 24.45 15.08
C PHE A 961 -10.84 25.47 16.08
N ILE A 962 -10.19 26.55 16.53
CA ILE A 962 -10.57 27.46 17.64
C ILE A 962 -11.52 28.64 17.30
N LEU A 963 -12.29 29.12 18.28
CA LEU A 963 -12.91 30.46 18.27
C LEU A 963 -11.87 31.57 18.47
N VAL A 964 -11.73 32.47 17.49
CA VAL A 964 -10.82 33.62 17.49
C VAL A 964 -11.60 34.92 17.32
N GLN A 965 -11.20 36.01 17.99
CA GLN A 965 -11.81 37.34 17.86
C GLN A 965 -10.80 38.41 17.46
N ILE A 966 -10.87 38.91 16.23
CA ILE A 966 -10.02 40.01 15.79
C ILE A 966 -10.69 41.35 16.20
N PRO A 967 -9.95 42.29 16.82
CA PRO A 967 -10.43 43.65 17.08
C PRO A 967 -10.94 44.32 15.79
N PRO A 968 -12.10 45.00 15.78
CA PRO A 968 -12.76 45.47 14.55
C PRO A 968 -11.95 46.54 13.78
N ASP A 969 -11.02 47.21 14.45
CA ASP A 969 -10.07 48.21 13.96
C ASP A 969 -8.82 47.60 13.27
N CYS A 970 -8.54 46.31 13.47
CA CYS A 970 -7.45 45.59 12.83
C CYS A 970 -7.67 45.46 11.31
N THR A 971 -6.80 46.04 10.49
CA THR A 971 -6.94 46.07 9.02
C THR A 971 -5.85 45.25 8.31
N MET A 972 -6.21 44.03 7.92
CA MET A 972 -5.35 43.08 7.21
C MET A 972 -5.31 43.38 5.71
N SER A 973 -4.81 44.57 5.36
CA SER A 973 -4.87 45.15 4.01
C SER A 973 -4.26 44.26 2.90
N GLN A 974 -3.27 43.42 3.23
CA GLN A 974 -2.59 42.53 2.29
C GLN A 974 -3.14 41.09 2.24
N LEU A 975 -4.23 40.79 2.96
CA LEU A 975 -4.70 39.43 3.17
C LEU A 975 -5.28 38.79 1.89
N GLU A 976 -4.59 37.80 1.35
CA GLU A 976 -5.00 37.04 0.17
C GLU A 976 -5.70 35.70 0.54
N ARG A 977 -5.45 35.20 1.77
CA ARG A 977 -5.55 33.78 2.18
C ARG A 977 -5.99 33.65 3.66
N LEU A 978 -7.23 33.21 3.99
CA LEU A 978 -7.76 33.20 5.39
C LEU A 978 -8.60 31.94 5.83
N ASP A 979 -8.27 31.32 7.00
CA ASP A 979 -8.95 30.28 7.83
C ASP A 979 -9.49 30.93 9.12
N VAL A 980 -10.72 30.65 9.56
CA VAL A 980 -11.37 31.14 10.80
C VAL A 980 -12.83 30.64 10.96
N LYS A 981 -13.38 30.28 12.15
CA LYS A 981 -14.73 29.62 12.27
C LYS A 981 -15.94 30.49 11.82
N GLN A 982 -17.16 29.96 11.68
CA GLN A 982 -18.42 30.73 11.55
C GLN A 982 -18.77 31.32 12.89
N SER A 983 -18.64 30.54 13.95
CA SER A 983 -18.61 31.01 15.32
C SER A 983 -17.48 32.04 15.55
N VAL A 984 -16.63 32.28 14.54
CA VAL A 984 -15.92 33.56 14.32
C VAL A 984 -16.64 34.50 13.33
N LEU A 985 -16.84 34.16 12.05
CA LEU A 985 -17.50 35.01 11.04
C LEU A 985 -18.89 35.54 11.46
N ASN A 986 -19.86 34.66 11.73
CA ASN A 986 -21.18 34.98 12.32
C ASN A 986 -21.07 35.71 13.65
N GLY A 987 -20.08 35.37 14.47
CA GLY A 987 -19.83 36.05 15.75
C GLY A 987 -19.39 37.51 15.61
N GLY A 988 -19.36 38.08 14.40
CA GLY A 988 -18.87 39.42 14.09
C GLY A 988 -17.35 39.57 14.26
N ASN A 989 -16.67 38.46 14.57
CA ASN A 989 -15.33 38.43 15.12
C ASN A 989 -14.23 38.59 14.06
N ILE A 990 -14.55 38.58 12.76
CA ILE A 990 -13.75 39.20 11.68
C ILE A 990 -14.72 39.80 10.64
N ASN A 991 -14.69 41.12 10.46
CA ASN A 991 -15.45 41.81 9.42
C ASN A 991 -14.68 41.79 8.09
N LEU A 992 -15.02 40.84 7.21
CA LEU A 992 -14.25 40.63 5.98
C LEU A 992 -14.33 41.79 4.99
N LEU A 993 -15.42 42.57 4.99
CA LEU A 993 -15.61 43.70 4.07
C LEU A 993 -14.65 44.86 4.38
N SER A 994 -14.50 45.22 5.66
CA SER A 994 -13.63 46.34 6.07
C SER A 994 -12.19 45.91 6.32
N GLN A 995 -11.97 44.73 6.91
CA GLN A 995 -10.64 44.31 7.37
C GLN A 995 -9.82 43.59 6.29
N CYS A 996 -10.46 42.96 5.30
CA CYS A 996 -9.82 42.04 4.37
C CYS A 996 -9.98 42.44 2.87
N PRO A 997 -9.71 43.71 2.47
CA PRO A 997 -10.07 44.22 1.14
C PRO A 997 -9.39 43.46 -0.02
N SER A 998 -8.22 42.86 0.20
CA SER A 998 -7.46 42.11 -0.81
C SER A 998 -7.83 40.61 -0.92
N LEU A 999 -8.89 40.15 -0.23
CA LEU A 999 -9.15 38.72 -0.06
C LEU A 999 -9.66 38.03 -1.34
N LYS A 1000 -8.76 37.34 -2.03
CA LYS A 1000 -9.05 36.58 -3.26
C LYS A 1000 -9.68 35.21 -3.02
N LYS A 1001 -9.40 34.54 -1.90
CA LYS A 1001 -10.11 33.29 -1.55
C LYS A 1001 -10.44 33.16 -0.07
N LEU A 1002 -11.71 32.87 0.13
CA LEU A 1002 -12.49 32.51 1.30
C LEU A 1002 -12.72 31.01 1.13
N VAL A 1003 -12.77 30.29 2.23
CA VAL A 1003 -13.46 29.00 2.33
C VAL A 1003 -14.15 29.02 3.69
N ILE A 1004 -14.75 27.95 4.16
CA ILE A 1004 -15.64 27.78 5.32
C ILE A 1004 -15.65 26.22 5.59
N TYR A 1005 -15.68 25.70 6.84
CA TYR A 1005 -15.40 24.28 7.28
C TYR A 1005 -16.20 23.96 8.57
N ASP A 1006 -16.61 22.73 8.92
CA ASP A 1006 -17.44 22.50 10.14
C ASP A 1006 -18.67 23.45 10.17
N CYS A 1007 -19.30 23.65 9.00
CA CYS A 1007 -20.41 24.60 8.81
C CYS A 1007 -21.64 24.08 9.52
N LYS A 1008 -22.32 24.93 10.30
CA LYS A 1008 -23.48 24.50 11.11
C LYS A 1008 -24.61 25.54 11.33
N GLU A 1009 -24.42 26.79 10.90
CA GLU A 1009 -25.43 27.87 11.02
C GLU A 1009 -25.65 28.54 9.66
N SER A 1010 -26.70 29.35 9.49
CA SER A 1010 -26.79 30.29 8.36
C SER A 1010 -25.65 31.32 8.34
N ILE A 1011 -25.15 31.70 7.16
CA ILE A 1011 -24.09 32.72 6.97
C ILE A 1011 -24.74 34.09 6.67
N PRO A 1012 -24.55 35.12 7.51
CA PRO A 1012 -25.04 36.47 7.25
C PRO A 1012 -24.58 37.05 5.91
N SER A 1013 -25.55 37.68 5.24
CA SER A 1013 -25.48 38.22 3.87
C SER A 1013 -24.28 39.10 3.57
N ASN A 1014 -23.80 39.85 4.56
CA ASN A 1014 -22.75 40.87 4.44
C ASN A 1014 -21.34 40.33 4.70
N ILE A 1015 -21.15 39.04 4.97
CA ILE A 1015 -19.83 38.49 5.33
C ILE A 1015 -18.92 38.34 4.11
N ILE A 1016 -19.44 38.10 2.90
CA ILE A 1016 -18.59 37.75 1.76
C ILE A 1016 -18.05 39.01 1.04
N PRO A 1017 -16.72 39.22 0.97
CA PRO A 1017 -16.15 40.44 0.40
C PRO A 1017 -16.21 40.47 -1.13
N SER A 1018 -16.45 41.66 -1.70
CA SER A 1018 -16.68 41.87 -3.14
C SER A 1018 -15.46 41.66 -4.05
N THR A 1019 -14.27 41.41 -3.48
CA THR A 1019 -13.04 41.05 -4.20
C THR A 1019 -12.80 39.54 -4.31
N LEU A 1020 -13.74 38.74 -3.81
CA LEU A 1020 -13.58 37.31 -3.67
C LEU A 1020 -13.69 36.54 -4.99
N GLU A 1021 -12.60 35.90 -5.42
CA GLU A 1021 -12.57 35.09 -6.63
C GLU A 1021 -13.09 33.66 -6.41
N LYS A 1022 -12.87 33.09 -5.21
CA LYS A 1022 -13.13 31.66 -4.93
C LYS A 1022 -13.64 31.42 -3.50
N LEU A 1023 -14.57 30.48 -3.37
CA LEU A 1023 -15.22 30.03 -2.13
C LEU A 1023 -15.13 28.50 -2.01
N THR A 1024 -15.03 27.99 -0.79
CA THR A 1024 -15.33 26.60 -0.46
C THR A 1024 -16.06 26.55 0.89
N ILE A 1025 -16.83 25.52 1.16
CA ILE A 1025 -17.70 25.32 2.32
C ILE A 1025 -17.57 23.82 2.66
N TYR A 1026 -17.46 23.44 3.94
CA TYR A 1026 -17.58 22.04 4.39
C TYR A 1026 -18.54 21.96 5.58
N LYS A 1027 -19.83 21.82 5.30
CA LYS A 1027 -20.86 21.56 6.30
C LYS A 1027 -20.57 20.32 7.12
N SER A 1028 -20.91 20.42 8.39
CA SER A 1028 -20.83 19.31 9.34
C SER A 1028 -22.16 18.57 9.28
N THR A 1029 -22.09 17.24 9.14
CA THR A 1029 -23.23 16.37 8.81
C THR A 1029 -24.20 16.12 9.99
N ILE A 1030 -24.49 17.15 10.77
CA ILE A 1030 -25.20 17.08 12.07
C ILE A 1030 -26.25 18.20 12.20
N SER A 1031 -26.07 19.33 11.50
CA SER A 1031 -26.95 20.51 11.56
C SER A 1031 -27.87 20.58 10.34
N GLY A 1032 -29.18 20.45 10.55
CA GLY A 1032 -30.21 20.59 9.50
C GLY A 1032 -30.49 22.03 9.06
N GLU A 1033 -29.89 23.04 9.70
CA GLU A 1033 -30.04 24.44 9.26
C GLU A 1033 -29.49 24.66 7.85
N ASP A 1034 -30.19 25.45 7.04
CA ASP A 1034 -29.66 26.02 5.80
C ASP A 1034 -28.53 27.01 6.12
N ILE A 1035 -27.35 26.71 5.59
CA ILE A 1035 -26.12 27.48 5.84
C ILE A 1035 -26.01 28.68 4.91
N LEU A 1036 -26.73 28.68 3.79
CA LEU A 1036 -26.49 29.55 2.66
C LEU A 1036 -27.63 30.53 2.37
N GLY A 1037 -28.89 30.32 2.77
CA GLY A 1037 -30.05 31.12 2.34
C GLY A 1037 -29.97 32.63 2.53
N GLN A 1038 -29.14 33.12 3.44
CA GLN A 1038 -28.89 34.56 3.61
C GLN A 1038 -27.71 35.10 2.77
N VAL A 1039 -26.87 34.25 2.18
CA VAL A 1039 -25.60 34.63 1.53
C VAL A 1039 -25.83 35.39 0.22
N VAL A 1040 -25.33 36.63 0.17
CA VAL A 1040 -25.17 37.37 -1.08
C VAL A 1040 -23.76 37.11 -1.62
N PHE A 1041 -23.66 36.24 -2.62
CA PHE A 1041 -22.39 35.97 -3.30
C PHE A 1041 -21.98 37.16 -4.20
N PRO A 1042 -20.69 37.55 -4.23
CA PRO A 1042 -20.23 38.66 -5.05
C PRO A 1042 -20.00 38.27 -6.52
N PRO A 1043 -20.13 39.20 -7.48
CA PRO A 1043 -19.92 38.93 -8.91
C PRO A 1043 -18.45 38.68 -9.30
N SER A 1044 -17.51 38.79 -8.35
CA SER A 1044 -16.14 38.32 -8.50
C SER A 1044 -16.02 36.79 -8.35
N LEU A 1045 -17.03 36.12 -7.78
CA LEU A 1045 -16.95 34.71 -7.43
C LEU A 1045 -17.07 33.84 -8.67
N THR A 1046 -15.96 33.17 -9.01
CA THR A 1046 -15.82 32.28 -10.19
C THR A 1046 -15.83 30.80 -9.84
N SER A 1047 -15.59 30.46 -8.57
CA SER A 1047 -15.53 29.08 -8.11
C SER A 1047 -16.11 28.94 -6.71
N LEU A 1048 -17.16 28.12 -6.59
CA LEU A 1048 -17.80 27.71 -5.36
C LEU A 1048 -17.57 26.21 -5.16
N THR A 1049 -17.48 25.76 -3.91
CA THR A 1049 -17.38 24.36 -3.55
C THR A 1049 -18.07 24.20 -2.21
N ILE A 1050 -19.09 23.36 -2.09
CA ILE A 1050 -19.78 23.02 -0.85
C ILE A 1050 -19.60 21.52 -0.65
N ASN A 1051 -19.44 21.08 0.59
CA ASN A 1051 -19.30 19.68 0.97
C ASN A 1051 -20.07 19.44 2.26
N GLY A 1052 -20.76 18.32 2.41
CA GLY A 1052 -21.79 18.17 3.45
C GLY A 1052 -23.09 18.90 3.09
N ASP A 1053 -24.11 18.68 3.92
CA ASP A 1053 -25.47 18.43 3.40
C ASP A 1053 -26.41 19.64 3.57
N ASP A 1054 -26.47 20.53 2.59
CA ASP A 1054 -27.43 21.65 2.53
C ASP A 1054 -28.67 21.26 1.68
N GLN A 1055 -29.87 21.50 2.23
CA GLN A 1055 -31.15 21.24 1.54
C GLN A 1055 -31.60 22.44 0.70
N GLU A 1056 -31.40 23.66 1.21
CA GLU A 1056 -31.63 24.91 0.48
C GLU A 1056 -30.29 25.62 0.18
N VAL A 1057 -30.23 26.31 -0.97
CA VAL A 1057 -29.11 27.16 -1.38
C VAL A 1057 -29.68 28.34 -2.17
N PRO A 1058 -29.30 29.59 -1.88
CA PRO A 1058 -29.88 30.76 -2.53
C PRO A 1058 -29.40 30.87 -3.98
N GLN A 1059 -30.03 31.80 -4.72
CA GLN A 1059 -29.67 32.08 -6.11
C GLN A 1059 -28.17 32.37 -6.28
N LEU A 1060 -27.51 31.47 -6.99
CA LEU A 1060 -26.09 31.56 -7.30
C LEU A 1060 -25.87 32.59 -8.42
N PRO A 1061 -24.91 33.52 -8.30
CA PRO A 1061 -24.64 34.50 -9.36
C PRO A 1061 -24.08 33.80 -10.59
N ASP A 1062 -24.50 34.24 -11.77
CA ASP A 1062 -24.13 33.65 -13.06
C ASP A 1062 -22.62 33.51 -13.25
N THR A 1063 -21.83 34.39 -12.62
CA THR A 1063 -20.35 34.42 -12.68
C THR A 1063 -19.65 33.17 -12.14
N ILE A 1064 -20.35 32.25 -11.45
CA ILE A 1064 -19.77 31.00 -10.96
C ILE A 1064 -19.55 30.02 -12.13
N VAL A 1065 -18.34 30.04 -12.68
CA VAL A 1065 -17.88 29.15 -13.75
C VAL A 1065 -17.64 27.71 -13.26
N SER A 1066 -17.47 27.51 -11.94
CA SER A 1066 -17.26 26.20 -11.32
C SER A 1066 -17.97 26.06 -9.98
N LEU A 1067 -18.98 25.20 -9.89
CA LEU A 1067 -19.67 24.77 -8.68
C LEU A 1067 -19.28 23.34 -8.35
N LYS A 1068 -18.89 23.08 -7.10
CA LYS A 1068 -19.02 21.77 -6.47
C LYS A 1068 -20.01 21.90 -5.32
N HIS A 1069 -20.86 20.90 -5.09
CA HIS A 1069 -21.84 20.83 -4.02
C HIS A 1069 -21.94 19.38 -3.55
N TRP A 1070 -22.43 19.14 -2.33
CA TRP A 1070 -22.93 17.85 -1.88
C TRP A 1070 -24.44 18.02 -1.72
N VAL A 1071 -25.23 17.04 -2.15
CA VAL A 1071 -26.67 17.21 -2.34
C VAL A 1071 -27.42 16.06 -1.71
N LEU A 1072 -28.48 16.41 -0.99
CA LEU A 1072 -29.54 15.48 -0.59
C LEU A 1072 -30.74 15.65 -1.53
N ASP A 1073 -31.25 16.88 -1.66
CA ASP A 1073 -32.50 17.19 -2.36
C ASP A 1073 -32.28 18.14 -3.56
N ALA A 1074 -33.26 18.24 -4.47
CA ALA A 1074 -33.17 19.07 -5.68
C ALA A 1074 -34.50 19.79 -6.00
N PRO A 1075 -34.49 20.91 -6.76
CA PRO A 1075 -33.36 21.47 -7.52
C PRO A 1075 -32.97 22.93 -7.19
N LEU A 1076 -31.66 23.19 -7.08
CA LEU A 1076 -31.11 24.55 -7.19
C LEU A 1076 -31.34 25.14 -8.59
N SER A 1077 -31.69 26.43 -8.67
CA SER A 1077 -31.53 27.20 -9.91
C SER A 1077 -30.03 27.38 -10.23
N LEU A 1078 -29.55 26.76 -11.31
CA LEU A 1078 -28.14 26.77 -11.67
C LEU A 1078 -27.74 28.05 -12.45
N PRO A 1079 -26.56 28.66 -12.16
CA PRO A 1079 -26.08 29.87 -12.83
C PRO A 1079 -25.77 29.65 -14.32
N GLN A 1080 -26.05 30.66 -15.17
CA GLN A 1080 -26.04 30.53 -16.64
C GLN A 1080 -24.64 30.30 -17.25
N ASP A 1081 -23.60 30.98 -16.75
CA ASP A 1081 -22.20 30.78 -17.18
C ASP A 1081 -21.51 29.62 -16.46
N LEU A 1082 -22.24 28.78 -15.72
CA LEU A 1082 -21.68 27.60 -15.05
C LEU A 1082 -21.15 26.60 -16.07
N LYS A 1083 -19.83 26.38 -16.07
CA LYS A 1083 -19.16 25.43 -16.99
C LYS A 1083 -18.81 24.11 -16.33
N ASN A 1084 -18.68 24.08 -15.00
CA ASN A 1084 -18.30 22.89 -14.25
C ASN A 1084 -19.21 22.74 -13.05
N LEU A 1085 -20.03 21.70 -13.04
CA LEU A 1085 -20.81 21.24 -11.90
C LEU A 1085 -20.19 19.96 -11.34
N THR A 1086 -20.17 19.81 -10.03
CA THR A 1086 -19.82 18.56 -9.35
C THR A 1086 -20.75 18.37 -8.17
N TYR A 1087 -21.67 17.42 -8.26
CA TYR A 1087 -22.43 16.94 -7.12
C TYR A 1087 -21.73 15.73 -6.49
N ILE A 1088 -21.94 15.58 -5.18
CA ILE A 1088 -21.67 14.36 -4.40
C ILE A 1088 -22.96 14.05 -3.66
N MET A 1089 -23.33 12.78 -3.56
CA MET A 1089 -24.50 12.32 -2.79
C MET A 1089 -24.06 11.22 -1.83
N ASP A 1090 -24.40 11.37 -0.55
CA ASP A 1090 -24.10 10.40 0.52
C ASP A 1090 -25.27 9.39 0.65
N TRP A 1091 -24.99 8.17 1.09
CA TRP A 1091 -25.91 7.01 1.08
C TRP A 1091 -27.15 7.15 1.99
N ARG A 1092 -27.25 8.25 2.74
CA ARG A 1092 -28.25 8.46 3.79
C ARG A 1092 -29.57 9.03 3.28
N THR A 1093 -29.60 9.53 2.04
CA THR A 1093 -30.85 9.90 1.37
C THR A 1093 -31.52 8.68 0.76
N SER A 1094 -32.51 8.14 1.46
CA SER A 1094 -33.51 7.23 0.88
C SER A 1094 -34.51 8.01 0.03
N MET A 1095 -34.03 8.70 -1.02
CA MET A 1095 -34.88 9.33 -2.03
C MET A 1095 -35.09 8.37 -3.20
N GLU A 1096 -36.32 7.91 -3.36
CA GLU A 1096 -36.66 6.94 -4.42
C GLU A 1096 -36.60 7.58 -5.81
N HIS A 1097 -36.90 8.88 -5.93
CA HIS A 1097 -36.86 9.65 -7.18
C HIS A 1097 -36.14 11.00 -6.99
N PHE A 1098 -34.86 11.09 -7.37
CA PHE A 1098 -34.11 12.35 -7.45
C PHE A 1098 -34.17 12.92 -8.87
N GLU A 1099 -34.90 14.02 -9.07
CA GLU A 1099 -34.96 14.74 -10.35
C GLU A 1099 -33.98 15.92 -10.41
N PHE A 1100 -33.34 16.11 -11.56
CA PHE A 1100 -32.32 17.15 -11.74
C PHE A 1100 -32.91 18.50 -12.18
N PRO A 1101 -32.23 19.63 -11.88
CA PRO A 1101 -32.66 20.95 -12.35
C PRO A 1101 -32.80 21.01 -13.87
N THR A 1102 -34.03 21.16 -14.37
CA THR A 1102 -34.31 21.46 -15.77
C THR A 1102 -34.97 22.85 -15.90
N PRO A 1103 -34.58 23.69 -16.88
CA PRO A 1103 -33.48 23.50 -17.82
C PRO A 1103 -32.10 23.73 -17.19
N TYR A 1104 -31.11 22.95 -17.64
CA TYR A 1104 -29.70 23.15 -17.27
C TYR A 1104 -29.09 24.39 -17.94
N PRO A 1105 -27.99 24.96 -17.39
CA PRO A 1105 -27.28 26.08 -18.00
C PRO A 1105 -26.80 25.79 -19.43
N PRO A 1106 -26.94 26.73 -20.38
CA PRO A 1106 -26.57 26.56 -21.79
C PRO A 1106 -25.06 26.47 -22.01
N HIS A 1107 -24.26 26.70 -20.96
CA HIS A 1107 -22.80 26.68 -21.01
C HIS A 1107 -22.18 25.59 -20.11
N LEU A 1108 -22.98 24.66 -19.59
CA LEU A 1108 -22.51 23.59 -18.72
C LEU A 1108 -21.69 22.54 -19.49
N GLU A 1109 -20.36 22.68 -19.44
CA GLU A 1109 -19.42 21.81 -20.15
C GLU A 1109 -19.07 20.52 -19.37
N SER A 1110 -19.19 20.52 -18.05
CA SER A 1110 -18.83 19.41 -17.17
C SER A 1110 -19.85 19.20 -16.06
N LEU A 1111 -20.23 17.95 -15.81
CA LEU A 1111 -21.05 17.50 -14.69
C LEU A 1111 -20.38 16.27 -14.10
N ASN A 1112 -19.92 16.34 -12.85
CA ASN A 1112 -19.46 15.18 -12.10
C ASN A 1112 -20.49 14.82 -11.02
N LEU A 1113 -20.84 13.55 -10.91
CA LEU A 1113 -21.71 13.01 -9.86
C LEU A 1113 -20.89 11.97 -9.09
N ASP A 1114 -20.54 12.22 -7.83
CA ASP A 1114 -19.96 11.20 -6.93
C ASP A 1114 -21.11 10.61 -6.11
N LEU A 1115 -21.60 9.44 -6.51
CA LEU A 1115 -22.80 8.83 -5.92
C LEU A 1115 -22.39 7.64 -5.04
N GLN A 1116 -22.76 7.65 -3.76
CA GLN A 1116 -22.44 6.57 -2.82
C GLN A 1116 -23.72 5.79 -2.47
N ASP A 1117 -23.71 4.48 -2.74
CA ASP A 1117 -24.78 3.49 -2.49
C ASP A 1117 -26.20 3.76 -3.04
N ILE A 1118 -26.39 4.72 -3.96
CA ILE A 1118 -27.70 4.95 -4.60
C ILE A 1118 -28.05 3.77 -5.54
N HIS A 1119 -29.18 3.11 -5.27
CA HIS A 1119 -29.64 1.94 -6.04
C HIS A 1119 -30.25 2.29 -7.41
N TYR A 1120 -31.03 3.37 -7.50
CA TYR A 1120 -31.67 3.84 -8.73
C TYR A 1120 -31.68 5.38 -8.77
N PHE A 1121 -31.39 5.97 -9.92
CA PHE A 1121 -31.53 7.41 -10.17
C PHE A 1121 -31.64 7.69 -11.68
N THR A 1122 -32.23 8.82 -12.05
CA THR A 1122 -32.44 9.18 -13.46
C THR A 1122 -31.83 10.55 -13.77
N VAL A 1123 -30.96 10.63 -14.77
CA VAL A 1123 -30.27 11.87 -15.18
C VAL A 1123 -30.58 12.21 -16.64
N GLN A 1124 -31.29 13.32 -16.86
CA GLN A 1124 -31.40 13.91 -18.19
C GLN A 1124 -30.13 14.72 -18.50
N VAL A 1125 -29.16 14.14 -19.22
CA VAL A 1125 -27.91 14.84 -19.56
C VAL A 1125 -28.19 15.93 -20.60
N PRO A 1126 -27.94 17.23 -20.31
CA PRO A 1126 -28.17 18.29 -21.29
C PRO A 1126 -27.12 18.22 -22.41
N PRO A 1127 -27.49 18.56 -23.67
CA PRO A 1127 -26.63 18.36 -24.85
C PRO A 1127 -25.39 19.27 -24.90
N THR A 1128 -25.23 20.18 -23.93
CA THR A 1128 -24.09 21.08 -23.76
C THR A 1128 -22.90 20.43 -23.04
N ILE A 1129 -23.13 19.31 -22.35
CA ILE A 1129 -22.13 18.59 -21.56
C ILE A 1129 -21.08 17.91 -22.44
N LYS A 1130 -19.81 18.26 -22.18
CA LYS A 1130 -18.61 17.66 -22.78
C LYS A 1130 -17.97 16.62 -21.86
N TYR A 1131 -18.18 16.78 -20.55
CA TYR A 1131 -17.56 15.97 -19.50
C TYR A 1131 -18.58 15.55 -18.44
N LEU A 1132 -19.50 14.65 -18.80
CA LEU A 1132 -20.23 13.88 -17.79
C LEU A 1132 -19.26 12.91 -17.12
N SER A 1133 -19.30 12.85 -15.80
CA SER A 1133 -18.59 11.89 -14.98
C SER A 1133 -19.55 11.42 -13.88
N ILE A 1134 -19.61 10.12 -13.67
CA ILE A 1134 -20.40 9.50 -12.61
C ILE A 1134 -19.49 8.48 -11.95
N THR A 1135 -19.25 8.65 -10.66
CA THR A 1135 -18.65 7.66 -9.78
C THR A 1135 -19.79 6.96 -9.05
N LEU A 1136 -19.71 5.65 -8.92
CA LEU A 1136 -20.57 4.86 -8.03
C LEU A 1136 -19.64 4.08 -7.10
N GLU A 1137 -19.72 4.34 -5.80
CA GLU A 1137 -19.03 3.54 -4.77
C GLU A 1137 -20.08 2.74 -3.98
N SER A 1138 -19.81 1.45 -3.76
CA SER A 1138 -20.72 0.53 -3.05
C SER A 1138 -20.16 0.12 -1.68
N GLY A 1139 -20.77 0.61 -0.61
CA GLY A 1139 -20.42 0.47 0.79
C GLY A 1139 -21.10 -0.72 1.49
N SER A 1140 -20.56 -1.92 1.29
CA SER A 1140 -20.80 -3.13 2.10
C SER A 1140 -22.16 -3.84 1.96
N ARG A 1141 -22.36 -4.92 2.74
CA ARG A 1141 -23.44 -5.91 2.55
C ARG A 1141 -24.66 -5.62 3.44
N LYS A 1142 -25.81 -5.35 2.85
CA LYS A 1142 -27.13 -5.78 3.35
C LYS A 1142 -27.94 -6.42 2.21
N ARG A 1143 -28.91 -7.28 2.55
CA ARG A 1143 -29.79 -7.94 1.57
C ARG A 1143 -30.93 -6.97 1.16
N PRO A 1144 -31.35 -6.93 -0.11
CA PRO A 1144 -32.56 -6.21 -0.51
C PRO A 1144 -33.81 -6.98 -0.06
N ASN A 1145 -34.77 -6.27 0.55
CA ASN A 1145 -36.13 -6.77 0.70
C ASN A 1145 -36.94 -6.46 -0.57
N ARG A 1146 -37.98 -7.24 -0.83
CA ARG A 1146 -38.93 -7.01 -1.94
C ARG A 1146 -40.17 -6.29 -1.42
N LEU A 1147 -40.48 -5.15 -2.03
CA LEU A 1147 -41.83 -4.61 -2.18
C LEU A 1147 -41.91 -3.90 -3.54
N LEU A 1148 -43.14 -3.73 -4.04
CA LEU A 1148 -43.46 -3.13 -5.33
C LEU A 1148 -44.70 -2.28 -5.11
N ASP A 1149 -44.58 -0.97 -5.28
CA ASP A 1149 -45.73 -0.07 -5.19
C ASP A 1149 -46.35 0.18 -6.58
N LYS A 1150 -47.59 0.66 -6.58
CA LYS A 1150 -48.40 0.93 -7.77
C LYS A 1150 -48.64 2.43 -7.89
N ASP A 1151 -48.07 3.04 -8.92
CA ASP A 1151 -48.85 3.75 -9.94
C ASP A 1151 -47.94 4.38 -10.99
N ASN A 1152 -47.84 3.76 -12.16
CA ASN A 1152 -47.32 4.39 -13.37
C ASN A 1152 -47.80 3.63 -14.62
N LEU A 1153 -48.59 4.29 -15.46
CA LEU A 1153 -49.44 3.65 -16.48
C LEU A 1153 -48.71 3.22 -17.78
N ASN A 1154 -47.38 3.25 -17.82
CA ASN A 1154 -46.55 2.69 -18.90
C ASN A 1154 -45.24 2.12 -18.34
N VAL A 1155 -45.18 0.81 -18.08
CA VAL A 1155 -43.96 0.16 -17.58
C VAL A 1155 -43.16 -0.46 -18.72
N LEU A 1156 -41.96 0.07 -18.98
CA LEU A 1156 -40.99 -0.55 -19.88
C LEU A 1156 -40.20 -1.63 -19.12
N VAL A 1157 -40.72 -2.87 -19.11
CA VAL A 1157 -40.00 -4.02 -18.55
C VAL A 1157 -38.90 -4.45 -19.52
N LEU A 1158 -37.64 -4.37 -19.08
CA LEU A 1158 -36.48 -4.94 -19.74
C LEU A 1158 -35.86 -6.01 -18.85
N GLU A 1159 -35.79 -7.25 -19.33
CA GLU A 1159 -34.96 -8.27 -18.70
C GLU A 1159 -33.48 -7.91 -18.91
N THR A 1160 -32.67 -7.91 -17.86
CA THR A 1160 -31.32 -7.33 -17.89
C THR A 1160 -30.30 -8.12 -18.73
N ASN A 1161 -30.59 -9.38 -19.08
CA ASN A 1161 -29.66 -10.28 -19.76
C ASN A 1161 -30.17 -10.93 -21.06
N THR A 1162 -31.41 -10.67 -21.52
CA THR A 1162 -31.84 -11.05 -22.88
C THR A 1162 -32.60 -9.93 -23.58
N LEU A 1163 -32.53 -9.91 -24.92
CA LEU A 1163 -33.23 -8.91 -25.74
C LEU A 1163 -34.67 -9.35 -26.07
N GLN A 1164 -35.42 -9.78 -25.04
CA GLN A 1164 -36.87 -9.96 -25.07
C GLN A 1164 -37.55 -9.03 -24.05
N GLY A 1165 -37.58 -7.74 -24.38
CA GLY A 1165 -38.50 -6.77 -23.79
C GLY A 1165 -39.65 -6.48 -24.75
N GLY A 1166 -40.88 -6.42 -24.25
CA GLY A 1166 -42.07 -6.07 -25.02
C GLY A 1166 -42.94 -5.07 -24.26
N ILE A 1167 -43.48 -4.08 -24.97
CA ILE A 1167 -44.41 -3.11 -24.37
C ILE A 1167 -45.77 -3.80 -24.22
N ILE A 1168 -46.17 -4.12 -23.00
CA ILE A 1168 -47.49 -4.69 -22.69
C ILE A 1168 -48.43 -3.54 -22.30
N THR A 1169 -49.24 -3.08 -23.24
CA THR A 1169 -50.40 -2.23 -22.96
C THR A 1169 -51.59 -3.10 -22.55
N GLN A 1170 -51.93 -3.10 -21.26
CA GLN A 1170 -53.07 -3.85 -20.73
C GLN A 1170 -54.38 -3.20 -21.21
N GLN A 1171 -55.11 -3.85 -22.12
CA GLN A 1171 -56.40 -3.34 -22.57
C GLN A 1171 -57.46 -3.50 -21.48
N GLN A 1172 -57.96 -2.36 -21.00
CA GLN A 1172 -59.06 -2.26 -20.05
C GLN A 1172 -60.36 -2.81 -20.66
N GLN A 1173 -60.79 -3.99 -20.22
CA GLN A 1173 -62.09 -4.55 -20.60
C GLN A 1173 -63.21 -4.01 -19.69
N SER A 1174 -63.73 -2.84 -20.07
CA SER A 1174 -64.76 -2.07 -19.34
C SER A 1174 -64.29 -1.51 -17.98
N HIS A 1175 -65.17 -0.74 -17.32
CA HIS A 1175 -64.81 -0.03 -16.08
C HIS A 1175 -64.55 -1.01 -14.93
N GLU A 1176 -63.51 -0.71 -14.14
CA GLU A 1176 -63.28 -1.24 -12.79
C GLU A 1176 -63.04 -2.75 -12.63
N GLN A 1177 -62.19 -3.36 -13.47
CA GLN A 1177 -61.16 -4.32 -13.00
C GLN A 1177 -60.13 -4.70 -14.08
N TYR A 1178 -58.94 -5.14 -13.65
CA TYR A 1178 -57.89 -5.71 -14.50
C TYR A 1178 -57.64 -7.17 -14.12
N VAL A 1179 -57.63 -8.06 -15.11
CA VAL A 1179 -57.34 -9.49 -14.91
C VAL A 1179 -55.83 -9.71 -14.76
N PRO A 1180 -55.34 -10.41 -13.70
CA PRO A 1180 -53.93 -10.73 -13.55
C PRO A 1180 -53.45 -11.79 -14.56
N ILE A 1181 -52.16 -11.75 -14.89
CA ILE A 1181 -51.49 -12.71 -15.79
C ILE A 1181 -50.57 -13.59 -14.95
N TYR A 1182 -50.68 -14.91 -15.09
CA TYR A 1182 -49.84 -15.88 -14.39
C TYR A 1182 -48.84 -16.57 -15.33
N LEU A 1183 -47.62 -16.82 -14.84
CA LEU A 1183 -46.55 -17.52 -15.54
C LEU A 1183 -46.23 -18.81 -14.78
N HIS A 1184 -46.42 -19.97 -15.41
CA HIS A 1184 -46.14 -21.27 -14.79
C HIS A 1184 -44.88 -21.91 -15.40
N LEU A 1185 -43.92 -22.25 -14.54
CA LEU A 1185 -42.69 -22.97 -14.89
C LEU A 1185 -42.71 -24.35 -14.21
N ASN A 1186 -42.82 -25.42 -15.00
CA ASN A 1186 -42.83 -26.80 -14.50
C ASN A 1186 -41.46 -27.45 -14.77
N THR A 1187 -40.75 -27.81 -13.69
CA THR A 1187 -39.35 -28.27 -13.73
C THR A 1187 -39.18 -29.78 -13.97
N ASN A 1188 -40.26 -30.57 -13.94
CA ASN A 1188 -40.19 -32.05 -13.96
C ASN A 1188 -40.65 -32.70 -15.29
N SER A 1189 -40.48 -32.00 -16.42
CA SER A 1189 -40.77 -32.51 -17.77
C SER A 1189 -39.50 -32.94 -18.51
N SER A 1190 -39.55 -34.09 -19.20
CA SER A 1190 -38.42 -34.64 -19.96
C SER A 1190 -38.24 -34.03 -21.37
N ASN A 1191 -38.87 -32.90 -21.66
CA ASN A 1191 -38.68 -32.13 -22.90
C ASN A 1191 -38.62 -30.61 -22.57
N PRO A 1192 -37.44 -29.96 -22.61
CA PRO A 1192 -37.20 -28.68 -21.92
C PRO A 1192 -37.60 -27.41 -22.71
N PHE A 1193 -38.48 -27.52 -23.71
CA PHE A 1193 -38.83 -26.39 -24.59
C PHE A 1193 -40.33 -26.28 -24.89
N GLU A 1194 -41.15 -26.06 -23.85
CA GLU A 1194 -42.50 -25.53 -24.03
C GLU A 1194 -42.84 -24.56 -22.89
N ILE A 1195 -43.11 -23.29 -23.23
CA ILE A 1195 -43.65 -22.27 -22.32
C ILE A 1195 -45.13 -22.09 -22.68
N LYS A 1196 -46.02 -22.10 -21.70
CA LYS A 1196 -47.45 -21.87 -21.87
C LYS A 1196 -47.96 -20.76 -20.96
N TRP A 1197 -48.87 -19.97 -21.52
CA TRP A 1197 -49.63 -18.94 -20.84
C TRP A 1197 -51.08 -19.41 -20.81
N SER A 1198 -51.77 -19.22 -19.70
CA SER A 1198 -53.20 -19.51 -19.57
C SER A 1198 -53.91 -18.40 -18.79
N PHE A 1199 -55.18 -18.21 -19.14
CA PHE A 1199 -56.18 -17.56 -18.32
C PHE A 1199 -57.25 -18.63 -18.13
N GLU A 1200 -57.45 -19.11 -16.91
CA GLU A 1200 -58.37 -20.23 -16.67
C GLU A 1200 -59.14 -20.03 -15.36
N GLN A 1201 -60.26 -20.74 -15.24
CA GLN A 1201 -61.41 -20.39 -14.43
C GLN A 1201 -61.72 -21.51 -13.42
N ASP A 1202 -62.12 -21.12 -12.21
CA ASP A 1202 -62.65 -21.88 -11.07
C ASP A 1202 -62.65 -23.43 -11.15
N CYS A 1203 -61.89 -24.07 -10.25
CA CYS A 1203 -62.18 -25.40 -9.69
C CYS A 1203 -61.53 -25.56 -8.30
N ASP A 1204 -62.26 -26.13 -7.35
CA ASP A 1204 -61.83 -26.37 -5.96
C ASP A 1204 -60.75 -27.46 -5.82
N TYR A 1205 -60.00 -27.48 -4.71
CA TYR A 1205 -60.14 -28.55 -3.67
C TYR A 1205 -59.23 -28.35 -2.44
N ASN A 1206 -59.87 -28.26 -1.27
CA ASN A 1206 -59.51 -28.61 0.13
C ASN A 1206 -58.05 -28.53 0.66
N GLU A 1207 -57.89 -27.68 1.68
CA GLU A 1207 -57.65 -28.02 3.12
C GLU A 1207 -57.01 -29.37 3.51
N ASP A 1208 -55.92 -29.29 4.30
CA ASP A 1208 -55.72 -29.82 5.67
C ASP A 1208 -54.41 -29.17 6.22
N SER A 1209 -54.41 -28.41 7.33
CA SER A 1209 -54.19 -28.82 8.75
C SER A 1209 -52.69 -29.11 9.08
N ASP A 1210 -52.06 -28.67 10.20
CA ASP A 1210 -52.51 -28.05 11.47
C ASP A 1210 -51.44 -27.09 12.11
N ASN A 1211 -51.92 -26.14 12.93
CA ASN A 1211 -51.41 -25.62 14.25
C ASN A 1211 -49.99 -25.01 14.44
N GLU A 1212 -49.90 -23.77 15.00
CA GLU A 1212 -49.53 -23.38 16.40
C GLU A 1212 -47.99 -23.31 16.63
N ASP A 1213 -47.34 -22.37 17.35
CA ASP A 1213 -47.67 -21.25 18.26
C ASP A 1213 -46.46 -20.26 18.25
N SER A 1214 -46.40 -19.05 18.85
CA SER A 1214 -47.36 -18.08 19.42
C SER A 1214 -46.65 -16.69 19.51
N GLU A 1215 -47.40 -15.62 19.83
CA GLU A 1215 -46.93 -14.36 20.50
C GLU A 1215 -45.85 -13.46 19.81
N ASP A 1216 -45.70 -12.18 20.17
CA ASP A 1216 -46.66 -11.08 20.40
C ASP A 1216 -45.83 -9.80 20.59
N TYR A 1217 -46.24 -8.65 20.03
CA TYR A 1217 -45.93 -7.30 20.56
C TYR A 1217 -46.63 -6.21 19.73
N ASP A 1218 -47.80 -5.78 20.18
CA ASP A 1218 -48.45 -4.56 19.71
C ASP A 1218 -47.70 -3.30 20.17
N ASN A 1219 -47.81 -2.22 19.38
CA ASN A 1219 -48.19 -0.90 19.88
C ASN A 1219 -48.71 0.00 18.73
N GLN A 1220 -49.55 0.97 19.07
CA GLN A 1220 -50.46 1.65 18.14
C GLN A 1220 -50.09 3.13 17.87
N ASP A 1221 -51.03 3.85 17.25
CA ASP A 1221 -51.15 5.30 17.05
C ASP A 1221 -50.37 5.97 15.88
N SER A 1222 -50.96 6.93 15.12
CA SER A 1222 -52.38 7.22 14.85
C SER A 1222 -52.56 8.16 13.64
N ASP A 1223 -53.68 7.96 12.90
CA ASP A 1223 -54.59 8.94 12.28
C ASP A 1223 -54.16 10.14 11.38
N ILE A 1224 -54.81 10.17 10.19
CA ILE A 1224 -55.55 11.31 9.56
C ILE A 1224 -54.75 12.50 8.95
N ASP A 1225 -54.89 12.74 7.63
CA ASP A 1225 -55.95 13.63 7.09
C ASP A 1225 -56.21 13.43 5.57
N ASP A 1226 -57.30 14.01 5.07
CA ASP A 1226 -57.91 13.80 3.74
C ASP A 1226 -57.76 15.02 2.80
N GLY A 1227 -57.95 14.88 1.47
CA GLY A 1227 -57.79 16.02 0.55
C GLY A 1227 -57.92 15.78 -0.96
N SER A 1228 -59.15 15.85 -1.49
CA SER A 1228 -59.48 15.69 -2.93
C SER A 1228 -59.79 17.01 -3.66
N VAL A 1229 -59.42 17.12 -4.95
CA VAL A 1229 -59.95 18.09 -5.94
C VAL A 1229 -59.85 17.52 -7.37
N ASP A 1230 -60.96 17.50 -8.12
CA ASP A 1230 -61.03 17.13 -9.56
C ASP A 1230 -60.70 18.30 -10.51
N PHE A 1231 -60.44 18.03 -11.81
CA PHE A 1231 -61.16 18.65 -12.95
C PHE A 1231 -60.80 18.03 -14.33
N ASP A 1232 -61.70 18.21 -15.31
CA ASP A 1232 -61.75 17.65 -16.67
C ASP A 1232 -60.63 18.23 -17.64
N ASP A 1233 -60.44 17.86 -18.92
CA ASP A 1233 -61.46 17.71 -19.98
C ASP A 1233 -61.00 17.09 -21.36
N GLU A 1234 -62.00 16.57 -22.08
CA GLU A 1234 -62.24 16.22 -23.51
C GLU A 1234 -61.17 16.00 -24.66
N SER A 1235 -61.39 14.88 -25.39
CA SER A 1235 -61.42 14.72 -26.90
C SER A 1235 -60.11 14.49 -27.71
N PHE A 1236 -60.05 13.98 -28.98
CA PHE A 1236 -60.97 13.25 -29.90
C PHE A 1236 -60.25 12.63 -31.16
N PHE A 1237 -60.84 11.55 -31.74
CA PHE A 1237 -60.73 11.05 -33.16
C PHE A 1237 -59.33 10.69 -33.79
N ALA A 1238 -59.17 9.82 -34.83
CA ALA A 1238 -60.04 8.83 -35.51
C ALA A 1238 -59.27 7.81 -36.41
N ILE A 1239 -59.63 6.51 -36.29
CA ILE A 1239 -59.87 5.47 -37.34
C ILE A 1239 -58.93 5.32 -38.57
N LEU A 1240 -58.31 4.13 -38.72
CA LEU A 1240 -58.29 3.20 -39.91
C LEU A 1240 -57.02 2.30 -39.93
N ALA A 1241 -56.96 1.10 -40.52
CA ALA A 1241 -57.79 -0.12 -40.42
C ALA A 1241 -57.17 -1.27 -41.26
N GLY A 1242 -56.93 -2.44 -40.65
CA GLY A 1242 -56.61 -3.71 -41.32
C GLY A 1242 -55.14 -3.95 -41.74
N GLY A 1243 -54.62 -5.18 -41.72
CA GLY A 1243 -55.16 -6.41 -41.13
C GLY A 1243 -54.66 -7.72 -41.79
N ARG A 1244 -54.49 -8.77 -40.97
CA ARG A 1244 -54.12 -10.17 -41.30
C ARG A 1244 -52.73 -10.39 -41.91
N ASP A 1245 -52.01 -11.46 -41.57
CA ASP A 1245 -52.26 -12.53 -40.56
C ASP A 1245 -51.30 -12.38 -39.37
#